data_AF-A0A532ENM4-F1
#
_entry.id   AF-A0A532ENM4-F1
#
_cell.length_a   1.000
_cell.length_b   1.000
_cell.length_c   1.000
_cell.angle_alpha   90.00
_cell.angle_beta   90.00
_cell.angle_gamma   90.00
#
_symmetry.space_group_name_H-M   'P 1'
#
loop_
_entity.id
_entity.type
_entity.pdbx_description
1 polymer ?
#
loop_
_entity_poly.entity_id
_entity_poly.type
_entity_poly.pdbx_seq_one_letter_code
_entity_poly.pdbx_strand_id
1 'polypeptide(L)'
;MKHFIGIAMNNGSLVAYALRITDLDPLVYTLLFERFLNPERVSLPDIDMDFCMERRGEVINYVVDKYGQDHVAQIITFGTLGAKAAIRDVGRVLEIPYAEVDRVAKLVPNQLNITLQQALDQEPKLRDLVETDTRVKELMGIARSLEGLARHASTHAAGVVISEGPLTDHVPLYKGANNEIVTQYSMGDVEKIGLVKFDFLGLKTLTMIKRAETLINERHPDNPPLLMEQVAFDDPKTFTLLSSGKTTGIFQLESSGMRDLLTGFKPDRFEDIIAIIALYRPGPMDLIPDFIKRKQGKVPIAYEVPELEPILKDTYGVIVYQEQVMAIANKVAGFSLGQADILRRAMGKKKPEEMEKLRAQFLSGAKTNKIPDKKADKLYELIQKFAGYGFNKSHAAAYAVVCYQTGYLKAHYPTEFMAALMTTDMGNADKIVGYFTECRDLNIKVLPPDVNESHKNFTVVDHAIRFGLAAIKNVGEGAVESIIDIRNTQGPFTSFFEFCRRVDLHKVNKRMLEGLIKTGAFDSTGAKRSQLAAVLDQAVEDGAAAQRERDLGQTNIFGDEVNGQGSEKHLAAPPLPNIPEWDQSERLKHERELTGFYISSHPLARYESTIQALATASTIGLSELSDGREVKLCGIITTVKSMLTKKGDRMAYLTLEDLLGVVEIIVFPDLYKQAAELVVPERLVRITGTIDRGDKGTKIRGSKIEPLAEVQAQTIKRVYIRLTDRPGVTEQLPRLREIFLRHPGVTSVSLTLRMDSALEAETAPLPHMTVTPSERFVADVEEVLGKRTIILLS
;
A
#
# COMPACT_ATOMS: atom_id res chain seq x y z
N MET A 1 20.62 -2.87 -23.59
CA MET A 1 19.21 -2.44 -23.43
C MET A 1 18.23 -3.57 -23.06
N LYS A 2 18.41 -4.84 -23.51
CA LYS A 2 17.55 -6.01 -23.19
C LYS A 2 17.40 -6.42 -21.70
N HIS A 3 17.86 -5.60 -20.76
CA HIS A 3 17.75 -5.88 -19.32
C HIS A 3 16.95 -4.82 -18.57
N PHE A 4 16.52 -3.75 -19.26
CA PHE A 4 15.66 -2.73 -18.68
C PHE A 4 14.23 -3.09 -19.09
N ILE A 5 13.45 -3.59 -18.14
CA ILE A 5 12.00 -3.69 -18.33
C ILE A 5 11.52 -2.27 -18.63
N GLY A 6 11.02 -2.05 -19.84
CA GLY A 6 10.55 -0.74 -20.28
C GLY A 6 9.30 -0.85 -21.14
N ILE A 7 8.34 0.04 -20.95
CA ILE A 7 7.09 0.04 -21.72
C ILE A 7 6.91 1.41 -22.36
N ALA A 8 6.80 1.43 -23.68
CA ALA A 8 6.44 2.63 -24.41
C ALA A 8 4.91 2.83 -24.41
N MET A 9 4.46 4.07 -24.22
CA MET A 9 3.02 4.39 -24.18
C MET A 9 2.37 4.48 -25.57
N ASN A 10 3.20 4.59 -26.61
CA ASN A 10 2.77 4.86 -27.98
C ASN A 10 2.77 3.62 -28.86
N ASN A 11 1.94 2.64 -28.47
CA ASN A 11 1.81 1.33 -29.12
C ASN A 11 1.05 1.33 -30.46
N GLY A 12 0.80 2.50 -31.08
CA GLY A 12 0.07 2.58 -32.36
C GLY A 12 0.93 2.27 -33.60
N SER A 13 2.25 2.07 -33.43
CA SER A 13 3.19 1.93 -34.54
C SER A 13 3.69 0.51 -34.72
N LEU A 14 3.39 -0.10 -35.86
CA LEU A 14 3.90 -1.42 -36.23
C LEU A 14 5.43 -1.41 -36.39
N VAL A 15 5.99 -0.29 -36.85
CA VAL A 15 7.45 -0.11 -36.93
C VAL A 15 8.08 -0.09 -35.54
N ALA A 16 7.45 0.59 -34.58
CA ALA A 16 7.93 0.59 -33.20
C ALA A 16 7.89 -0.82 -32.58
N TYR A 17 6.84 -1.58 -32.87
CA TYR A 17 6.72 -2.98 -32.44
C TYR A 17 7.78 -3.88 -33.08
N ALA A 18 7.98 -3.78 -34.40
CA ALA A 18 8.98 -4.56 -35.12
C ALA A 18 10.42 -4.26 -34.65
N LEU A 19 10.70 -3.01 -34.28
CA LEU A 19 11.98 -2.57 -33.72
C LEU A 19 12.11 -2.84 -32.21
N ARG A 20 11.07 -3.39 -31.57
CA ARG A 20 11.00 -3.65 -30.12
C ARG A 20 11.16 -2.40 -29.26
N ILE A 21 10.63 -1.28 -29.75
CA ILE A 21 10.43 -0.06 -28.95
C ILE A 21 9.16 -0.21 -28.10
N THR A 22 8.15 -0.92 -28.62
CA THR A 22 6.87 -1.22 -27.97
C THR A 22 6.66 -2.73 -27.92
N ASP A 23 6.04 -3.25 -26.85
CA ASP A 23 5.88 -4.70 -26.66
C ASP A 23 4.51 -5.25 -27.09
N LEU A 24 3.62 -4.40 -27.58
CA LEU A 24 2.25 -4.77 -27.94
C LEU A 24 2.03 -4.73 -29.45
N ASP A 25 1.42 -5.78 -30.01
CA ASP A 25 1.08 -5.84 -31.43
C ASP A 25 -0.09 -4.87 -31.76
N PRO A 26 0.14 -3.80 -32.54
CA PRO A 26 -0.91 -2.84 -32.87
C PRO A 26 -2.02 -3.42 -33.75
N LEU A 27 -1.74 -4.45 -34.55
CA LEU A 27 -2.71 -5.01 -35.49
C LEU A 27 -3.74 -5.85 -34.76
N VAL A 28 -3.32 -6.65 -33.79
CA VAL A 28 -4.21 -7.48 -32.97
C VAL A 28 -5.22 -6.61 -32.21
N TYR A 29 -4.75 -5.54 -31.58
CA TYR A 29 -5.58 -4.68 -30.74
C TYR A 29 -6.17 -3.47 -31.46
N THR A 30 -6.03 -3.39 -32.80
CA THR A 30 -6.54 -2.28 -33.62
C THR A 30 -6.08 -0.90 -33.09
N LEU A 31 -4.77 -0.77 -32.85
CA LEU A 31 -4.14 0.48 -32.44
C LEU A 31 -3.74 1.28 -33.69
N LEU A 32 -4.15 2.55 -33.77
CA LEU A 32 -4.00 3.35 -34.98
C LEU A 32 -2.68 4.12 -35.00
N PHE A 33 -1.95 4.02 -36.12
CA PHE A 33 -0.68 4.73 -36.33
C PHE A 33 -0.87 6.25 -36.43
N GLU A 34 -1.92 6.69 -37.12
CA GLU A 34 -2.20 8.11 -37.37
C GLU A 34 -2.52 8.89 -36.09
N ARG A 35 -2.87 8.17 -35.01
CA ARG A 35 -3.03 8.76 -33.68
C ARG A 35 -1.69 9.08 -33.02
N PHE A 36 -0.65 8.31 -33.34
CA PHE A 36 0.72 8.53 -32.90
C PHE A 36 1.41 9.58 -33.77
N LEU A 37 1.50 9.34 -35.08
CA LEU A 37 2.09 10.25 -36.04
C LEU A 37 1.08 10.54 -37.16
N ASN A 38 0.57 11.78 -37.19
CA ASN A 38 -0.43 12.17 -38.17
C ASN A 38 0.28 12.68 -39.45
N PRO A 39 0.13 12.01 -40.61
CA PRO A 39 0.81 12.41 -41.84
C PRO A 39 0.36 13.78 -42.37
N GLU A 40 -0.84 14.23 -42.01
CA GLU A 40 -1.39 15.53 -42.40
C GLU A 40 -0.96 16.66 -41.45
N ARG A 41 -0.15 16.36 -40.42
CA ARG A 41 0.40 17.35 -39.48
C ARG A 41 1.89 17.14 -39.25
N VAL A 42 2.69 18.15 -39.59
CA VAL A 42 4.11 18.18 -39.24
C VAL A 42 4.25 18.52 -37.75
N SER A 43 4.36 17.49 -36.92
CA SER A 43 4.75 17.60 -35.50
C SER A 43 5.70 16.46 -35.17
N LEU A 44 6.75 16.73 -34.38
CA LEU A 44 7.64 15.69 -33.90
C LEU A 44 6.86 14.68 -33.04
N PRO A 45 7.11 13.37 -33.19
CA PRO A 45 6.52 12.36 -32.33
C PRO A 45 7.14 12.45 -30.92
N ASP A 46 6.31 12.26 -29.92
CA ASP A 46 6.71 12.15 -28.52
C ASP A 46 6.73 10.66 -28.17
N ILE A 47 7.84 10.12 -27.64
CA ILE A 47 7.92 8.71 -27.23
C ILE A 47 8.26 8.66 -25.76
N ASP A 48 7.23 8.37 -24.96
CA ASP A 48 7.35 8.21 -23.52
C ASP A 48 7.65 6.75 -23.19
N MET A 49 8.69 6.52 -22.38
CA MET A 49 9.12 5.21 -21.95
C MET A 49 9.14 5.13 -20.43
N ASP A 50 8.37 4.18 -19.88
CA ASP A 50 8.48 3.79 -18.49
C ASP A 50 9.63 2.80 -18.32
N PHE A 51 10.48 2.98 -17.33
CA PHE A 51 11.56 2.06 -16.96
C PHE A 51 11.43 1.62 -15.50
N CYS A 52 12.09 0.50 -15.17
CA CYS A 52 12.39 0.15 -13.78
C CYS A 52 13.09 1.33 -13.06
N MET A 53 12.50 1.79 -11.95
CA MET A 53 12.95 2.97 -11.22
C MET A 53 14.42 2.89 -10.78
N GLU A 54 14.86 1.72 -10.29
CA GLU A 54 16.23 1.50 -9.81
C GLU A 54 17.28 1.60 -10.91
N ARG A 55 16.88 1.26 -12.14
CA ARG A 55 17.78 1.11 -13.28
C ARG A 55 17.66 2.25 -14.29
N ARG A 56 16.72 3.18 -14.08
CA ARG A 56 16.53 4.39 -14.89
C ARG A 56 17.82 5.21 -14.99
N GLY A 57 18.58 5.32 -13.90
CA GLY A 57 19.86 6.04 -13.89
C GLY A 57 20.89 5.46 -14.87
N GLU A 58 20.96 4.14 -14.99
CA GLU A 58 21.84 3.46 -15.95
C GLU A 58 21.45 3.80 -17.41
N VAL A 59 20.15 3.93 -17.70
CA VAL A 59 19.66 4.31 -19.04
C VAL A 59 20.05 5.74 -19.37
N ILE A 60 19.90 6.67 -18.43
CA ILE A 60 20.32 8.06 -18.60
C ILE A 60 21.84 8.12 -18.83
N ASN A 61 22.63 7.42 -18.00
CA ASN A 61 24.08 7.37 -18.16
C ASN A 61 24.49 6.78 -19.52
N TYR A 62 23.82 5.72 -19.98
CA TYR A 62 24.06 5.17 -21.31
C TYR A 62 23.82 6.19 -22.43
N VAL A 63 22.73 6.98 -22.34
CA VAL A 63 22.43 8.03 -23.33
C VAL A 63 23.48 9.13 -23.29
N VAL A 64 23.89 9.56 -22.09
CA VAL A 64 24.97 10.54 -21.88
C VAL A 64 26.30 10.03 -22.48
N ASP A 65 26.68 8.79 -22.21
CA ASP A 65 27.92 8.19 -22.73
C ASP A 65 27.88 8.01 -24.25
N LYS A 66 26.70 7.74 -24.82
CA LYS A 66 26.53 7.50 -26.26
C LYS A 66 26.55 8.79 -27.09
N TYR A 67 25.88 9.84 -26.61
CA TYR A 67 25.69 11.07 -27.38
C TYR A 67 26.60 12.22 -26.94
N GLY A 68 27.25 12.11 -25.78
CA GLY A 68 28.13 13.14 -25.21
C GLY A 68 27.49 13.90 -24.06
N GLN A 69 28.29 14.27 -23.06
CA GLN A 69 27.83 14.99 -21.86
C GLN A 69 27.31 16.40 -22.16
N ASP A 70 27.78 17.01 -23.23
CA ASP A 70 27.38 18.33 -23.72
C ASP A 70 26.13 18.30 -24.63
N HIS A 71 25.69 17.13 -25.07
CA HIS A 71 24.51 16.93 -25.93
C HIS A 71 23.25 16.47 -25.16
N VAL A 72 23.41 16.05 -23.91
CA VAL A 72 22.34 15.43 -23.11
C VAL A 72 22.18 16.15 -21.77
N ALA A 73 20.95 16.57 -21.47
CA ALA A 73 20.61 17.13 -20.16
C ALA A 73 19.22 16.67 -19.73
N GLN A 74 18.97 16.70 -18.43
CA GLN A 74 17.60 16.55 -17.92
C GLN A 74 16.85 17.87 -18.04
N ILE A 75 15.53 17.84 -18.10
CA ILE A 75 14.70 19.05 -18.20
C ILE A 75 14.47 19.61 -16.80
N ILE A 76 14.53 20.93 -16.62
CA ILE A 76 14.17 21.58 -15.35
C ILE A 76 12.66 21.66 -15.17
N THR A 77 12.24 21.56 -13.91
CA THR A 77 10.89 21.84 -13.44
C THR A 77 10.95 22.89 -12.36
N PHE A 78 10.01 23.83 -12.40
CA PHE A 78 9.89 24.86 -11.38
C PHE A 78 8.80 24.46 -10.40
N GLY A 79 9.18 24.19 -9.15
CA GLY A 79 8.22 24.00 -8.09
C GLY A 79 7.53 25.34 -7.79
N THR A 80 6.25 25.46 -8.10
CA THR A 80 5.47 26.68 -7.82
C THR A 80 4.84 26.63 -6.44
N LEU A 81 4.57 27.81 -5.89
CA LEU A 81 3.88 27.99 -4.62
C LEU A 81 2.38 27.67 -4.77
N GLY A 82 1.99 26.43 -4.49
CA GLY A 82 0.59 26.04 -4.41
C GLY A 82 -0.12 26.65 -3.19
N ALA A 83 -1.45 26.77 -3.25
CA ALA A 83 -2.29 27.43 -2.25
C ALA A 83 -1.93 27.08 -0.78
N LYS A 84 -1.84 25.79 -0.44
CA LYS A 84 -1.50 25.33 0.93
C LYS A 84 -0.06 25.67 1.34
N ALA A 85 0.89 25.58 0.40
CA ALA A 85 2.28 25.92 0.65
C ALA A 85 2.44 27.42 0.89
N ALA A 86 1.71 28.24 0.12
CA ALA A 86 1.71 29.69 0.28
C ALA A 86 1.23 30.12 1.66
N ILE A 87 0.11 29.54 2.13
CA ILE A 87 -0.39 29.76 3.49
C ILE A 87 0.67 29.39 4.54
N ARG A 88 1.32 28.22 4.39
CA ARG A 88 2.30 27.71 5.37
C ARG A 88 3.59 28.53 5.42
N ASP A 89 4.12 28.91 4.27
CA ASP A 89 5.36 29.68 4.19
C ASP A 89 5.13 31.11 4.68
N VAL A 90 4.04 31.77 4.26
CA VAL A 90 3.70 33.12 4.74
C VAL A 90 3.42 33.10 6.24
N GLY A 91 2.66 32.12 6.74
CA GLY A 91 2.39 32.01 8.17
C GLY A 91 3.65 31.80 9.01
N ARG A 92 4.67 31.11 8.48
CA ARG A 92 5.98 30.99 9.14
C ARG A 92 6.70 32.34 9.20
N VAL A 93 6.68 33.13 8.12
CA VAL A 93 7.32 34.46 8.06
C VAL A 93 6.61 35.47 8.97
N LEU A 94 5.28 35.39 9.08
CA LEU A 94 4.47 36.19 10.00
C LEU A 94 4.52 35.67 11.46
N GLU A 95 5.36 34.69 11.74
CA GLU A 95 5.54 34.07 13.07
C GLU A 95 4.22 33.59 13.71
N ILE A 96 3.29 33.13 12.87
CA ILE A 96 2.05 32.52 13.34
C ILE A 96 2.36 31.06 13.75
N PRO A 97 1.89 30.60 14.92
CA PRO A 97 2.12 29.24 15.38
C PRO A 97 1.74 28.19 14.33
N TYR A 98 2.62 27.21 14.11
CA TYR A 98 2.45 26.19 13.06
C TYR A 98 1.10 25.47 13.11
N ALA A 99 0.59 25.17 14.30
CA ALA A 99 -0.69 24.50 14.49
C ALA A 99 -1.88 25.32 13.95
N GLU A 100 -1.81 26.65 14.06
CA GLU A 100 -2.85 27.56 13.60
C GLU A 100 -2.79 27.71 12.06
N VAL A 101 -1.58 27.90 11.52
CA VAL A 101 -1.36 27.95 10.07
C VAL A 101 -1.77 26.63 9.40
N ASP A 102 -1.45 25.49 9.99
CA ASP A 102 -1.84 24.18 9.47
C ASP A 102 -3.36 23.97 9.51
N ARG A 103 -4.04 24.50 10.53
CA ARG A 103 -5.51 24.51 10.60
C ARG A 103 -6.12 25.29 9.42
N VAL A 104 -5.60 26.48 9.12
CA VAL A 104 -6.05 27.30 7.97
C VAL A 104 -5.75 26.59 6.66
N ALA A 105 -4.53 26.06 6.48
CA ALA A 105 -4.13 25.36 5.25
C ALA A 105 -4.97 24.09 4.99
N LYS A 106 -5.43 23.39 6.04
CA LYS A 106 -6.29 22.20 5.93
C LYS A 106 -7.71 22.50 5.43
N LEU A 107 -8.18 23.74 5.57
CA LEU A 107 -9.49 24.16 5.06
C LEU A 107 -9.50 24.35 3.53
N VAL A 108 -8.33 24.51 2.90
CA VAL A 108 -8.25 24.58 1.43
C VAL A 108 -8.65 23.21 0.85
N PRO A 109 -9.67 23.15 -0.05
CA PRO A 109 -10.11 21.91 -0.66
C PRO A 109 -8.98 21.17 -1.39
N ASN A 110 -9.04 19.84 -1.37
CA ASN A 110 -8.09 18.99 -2.11
C ASN A 110 -8.55 18.86 -3.57
N GLN A 111 -8.33 19.90 -4.37
CA GLN A 111 -8.56 19.91 -5.82
C GLN A 111 -7.24 20.21 -6.55
N LEU A 112 -7.06 19.59 -7.72
CA LEU A 112 -5.87 19.80 -8.54
C LEU A 112 -5.84 21.26 -9.03
N ASN A 113 -4.71 21.94 -8.82
CA ASN A 113 -4.49 23.34 -9.22
C ASN A 113 -5.53 24.35 -8.67
N ILE A 114 -6.07 24.07 -7.47
CA ILE A 114 -6.96 25.03 -6.79
C ILE A 114 -6.22 26.32 -6.46
N THR A 115 -6.84 27.45 -6.77
CA THR A 115 -6.34 28.76 -6.35
C THR A 115 -6.91 29.16 -4.99
N LEU A 116 -6.22 30.04 -4.27
CA LEU A 116 -6.72 30.56 -3.00
C LEU A 116 -8.06 31.29 -3.18
N GLN A 117 -8.30 31.92 -4.33
CA GLN A 117 -9.59 32.53 -4.64
C GLN A 117 -10.69 31.47 -4.75
N GLN A 118 -10.46 30.40 -5.51
CA GLN A 118 -11.41 29.30 -5.63
C GLN A 118 -11.66 28.61 -4.28
N ALA A 119 -10.64 28.50 -3.43
CA ALA A 119 -10.78 27.93 -2.10
C ALA A 119 -11.72 28.78 -1.21
N LEU A 120 -11.62 30.12 -1.28
CA LEU A 120 -12.51 31.04 -0.57
C LEU A 120 -13.95 30.98 -1.08
N ASP A 121 -14.14 30.77 -2.38
CA ASP A 121 -15.47 30.67 -2.99
C ASP A 121 -16.16 29.34 -2.66
N GLN A 122 -15.38 28.26 -2.44
CA GLN A 122 -15.90 26.92 -2.18
C GLN A 122 -16.06 26.58 -0.69
N GLU A 123 -15.23 27.13 0.20
CA GLU A 123 -15.24 26.80 1.63
C GLU A 123 -15.63 28.01 2.50
N PRO A 124 -16.89 28.09 2.96
CA PRO A 124 -17.39 29.21 3.77
C PRO A 124 -16.58 29.43 5.05
N LYS A 125 -16.11 28.36 5.72
CA LYS A 125 -15.34 28.50 6.96
C LYS A 125 -14.01 29.21 6.76
N LEU A 126 -13.38 29.03 5.60
CA LEU A 126 -12.13 29.71 5.27
C LEU A 126 -12.38 31.20 5.08
N ARG A 127 -13.50 31.55 4.43
CA ARG A 127 -13.93 32.94 4.27
C ARG A 127 -14.25 33.59 5.62
N ASP A 128 -15.02 32.93 6.47
CA ASP A 128 -15.35 33.43 7.81
C ASP A 128 -14.09 33.71 8.64
N LEU A 129 -13.08 32.83 8.58
CA LEU A 129 -11.80 33.02 9.27
C LEU A 129 -11.02 34.24 8.75
N VAL A 130 -11.03 34.47 7.43
CA VAL A 130 -10.39 35.64 6.81
C VAL A 130 -11.14 36.94 7.15
N GLU A 131 -12.44 36.89 7.36
CA GLU A 131 -13.25 38.05 7.73
C GLU A 131 -13.19 38.37 9.25
N THR A 132 -13.05 37.34 10.09
CA THR A 132 -13.06 37.48 11.56
C THR A 132 -11.69 37.70 12.17
N ASP A 133 -10.62 37.08 11.63
CA ASP A 133 -9.27 37.17 12.18
C ASP A 133 -8.37 38.04 11.30
N THR A 134 -7.95 39.19 11.84
CA THR A 134 -7.05 40.13 11.19
C THR A 134 -5.71 39.51 10.77
N ARG A 135 -5.15 38.57 11.55
CA ARG A 135 -3.87 37.91 11.23
C ARG A 135 -4.05 36.96 10.04
N VAL A 136 -5.15 36.23 10.00
CA VAL A 136 -5.49 35.34 8.88
C VAL A 136 -5.80 36.15 7.62
N LYS A 137 -6.42 37.31 7.76
CA LYS A 137 -6.67 38.25 6.66
C LYS A 137 -5.38 38.74 6.02
N GLU A 138 -4.41 39.17 6.83
CA GLU A 138 -3.09 39.60 6.37
C GLU A 138 -2.35 38.44 5.70
N LEU A 139 -2.31 37.27 6.35
CA LEU A 139 -1.73 36.05 5.79
C LEU A 139 -2.31 35.73 4.42
N MET A 140 -3.64 35.76 4.28
CA MET A 140 -4.31 35.39 3.04
C MET A 140 -4.07 36.42 1.93
N GLY A 141 -4.00 37.72 2.27
CA GLY A 141 -3.66 38.78 1.34
C GLY A 141 -2.26 38.61 0.73
N ILE A 142 -1.28 38.30 1.57
CA ILE A 142 0.11 38.06 1.14
C ILE A 142 0.20 36.74 0.37
N ALA A 143 -0.40 35.67 0.88
CA ALA A 143 -0.36 34.35 0.25
C ALA A 143 -0.95 34.37 -1.17
N ARG A 144 -2.02 35.14 -1.42
CA ARG A 144 -2.59 35.33 -2.75
C ARG A 144 -1.63 36.01 -3.74
N SER A 145 -0.80 36.93 -3.25
CA SER A 145 0.19 37.62 -4.10
C SER A 145 1.38 36.73 -4.45
N LEU A 146 1.65 35.71 -3.63
CA LEU A 146 2.77 34.77 -3.81
C LEU A 146 2.35 33.44 -4.46
N GLU A 147 1.05 33.17 -4.55
CA GLU A 147 0.51 31.97 -5.20
C GLU A 147 0.96 31.90 -6.67
N GLY A 148 1.44 30.72 -7.08
CA GLY A 148 1.88 30.46 -8.45
C GLY A 148 3.29 30.95 -8.79
N LEU A 149 3.95 31.70 -7.91
CA LEU A 149 5.35 32.08 -8.10
C LEU A 149 6.28 30.87 -8.00
N ALA A 150 7.39 30.90 -8.75
CA ALA A 150 8.42 29.86 -8.68
C ALA A 150 9.16 29.92 -7.33
N ARG A 151 9.29 28.78 -6.66
CA ARG A 151 9.94 28.65 -5.34
C ARG A 151 11.37 28.12 -5.46
N HIS A 152 11.57 27.09 -6.27
CA HIS A 152 12.88 26.44 -6.44
C HIS A 152 12.96 25.75 -7.80
N ALA A 153 14.19 25.63 -8.30
CA ALA A 153 14.53 24.77 -9.41
C ALA A 153 14.61 23.31 -8.95
N SER A 154 14.07 22.40 -9.75
CA SER A 154 14.19 20.95 -9.53
C SER A 154 14.31 20.24 -10.85
N THR A 155 14.82 19.03 -10.83
CA THR A 155 14.95 18.20 -12.03
C THR A 155 13.61 17.54 -12.36
N HIS A 156 13.22 17.55 -13.65
CA HIS A 156 12.01 16.86 -14.10
C HIS A 156 12.15 15.37 -13.82
N ALA A 157 11.08 14.77 -13.30
CA ALA A 157 11.09 13.36 -12.90
C ALA A 157 11.28 12.39 -14.08
N ALA A 158 11.11 12.86 -15.32
CA ALA A 158 11.21 12.02 -16.52
C ALA A 158 12.02 12.63 -17.67
N GLY A 159 12.07 13.96 -17.77
CA GLY A 159 12.36 14.63 -19.03
C GLY A 159 13.85 14.69 -19.31
N VAL A 160 14.25 14.20 -20.48
CA VAL A 160 15.61 14.23 -21.01
C VAL A 160 15.57 14.87 -22.39
N VAL A 161 16.52 15.76 -22.67
CA VAL A 161 16.71 16.39 -23.97
C VAL A 161 17.98 15.85 -24.61
N ILE A 162 17.92 15.59 -25.91
CA ILE A 162 19.05 15.15 -26.73
C ILE A 162 19.14 16.09 -27.94
N SER A 163 20.29 16.71 -28.14
CA SER A 163 20.56 17.62 -29.26
C SER A 163 21.63 17.08 -30.21
N GLU A 164 21.57 17.51 -31.48
CA GLU A 164 22.57 17.17 -32.49
C GLU A 164 23.92 17.86 -32.24
N GLY A 165 23.91 19.12 -31.79
CA GLY A 165 25.08 19.88 -31.34
C GLY A 165 25.09 20.10 -29.82
N PRO A 166 26.09 20.82 -29.27
CA PRO A 166 26.14 21.15 -27.85
C PRO A 166 24.87 21.88 -27.38
N LEU A 167 24.32 21.44 -26.25
CA LEU A 167 23.09 22.03 -25.69
C LEU A 167 23.24 23.52 -25.39
N THR A 168 24.45 23.96 -25.03
CA THR A 168 24.75 25.37 -24.72
C THR A 168 24.50 26.31 -25.89
N ASP A 169 24.48 25.81 -27.14
CA ASP A 169 24.19 26.61 -28.32
C ASP A 169 22.69 26.90 -28.47
N HIS A 170 21.84 26.13 -27.79
CA HIS A 170 20.38 26.19 -27.90
C HIS A 170 19.67 26.57 -26.59
N VAL A 171 20.17 26.08 -25.46
CA VAL A 171 19.54 26.22 -24.14
C VAL A 171 20.59 26.44 -23.04
N PRO A 172 20.42 27.43 -22.15
CA PRO A 172 21.29 27.58 -21.00
C PRO A 172 21.08 26.41 -20.02
N LEU A 173 22.17 25.99 -19.36
CA LEU A 173 22.16 24.86 -18.43
C LEU A 173 22.24 25.34 -16.97
N TYR A 174 21.71 24.53 -16.06
CA TYR A 174 21.79 24.69 -14.62
C TYR A 174 22.41 23.43 -14.03
N LYS A 175 23.28 23.60 -13.04
CA LYS A 175 23.91 22.48 -12.33
C LYS A 175 23.25 22.35 -10.96
N GLY A 176 22.60 21.22 -10.73
CA GLY A 176 21.93 20.93 -9.47
C GLY A 176 22.89 20.54 -8.35
N ALA A 177 22.33 20.31 -7.16
CA ALA A 177 23.10 20.06 -5.94
C ALA A 177 23.87 18.72 -5.97
N ASN A 178 23.38 17.74 -6.73
CA ASN A 178 24.01 16.42 -6.89
C ASN A 178 24.83 16.34 -8.18
N ASN A 179 25.32 17.48 -8.70
CA ASN A 179 26.04 17.62 -9.97
C ASN A 179 25.25 17.23 -11.23
N GLU A 180 23.93 17.08 -11.14
CA GLU A 180 23.07 16.86 -12.30
C GLU A 180 23.03 18.09 -13.22
N ILE A 181 23.15 17.87 -14.52
CA ILE A 181 23.02 18.92 -15.53
C ILE A 181 21.58 18.94 -16.03
N VAL A 182 20.94 20.09 -15.89
CA VAL A 182 19.56 20.30 -16.34
C VAL A 182 19.45 21.54 -17.23
N THR A 183 18.42 21.61 -18.07
CA THR A 183 18.10 22.82 -18.84
C THR A 183 17.68 23.96 -17.90
N GLN A 184 17.72 25.22 -18.34
CA GLN A 184 17.03 26.32 -17.62
C GLN A 184 15.62 26.56 -18.16
N TYR A 185 15.30 26.03 -19.33
CA TYR A 185 13.97 26.12 -19.92
C TYR A 185 13.08 24.96 -19.48
N SER A 186 11.82 25.31 -19.19
CA SER A 186 10.79 24.35 -18.84
C SER A 186 10.47 23.42 -20.02
N MET A 187 9.83 22.29 -19.74
CA MET A 187 9.47 21.28 -20.75
C MET A 187 8.78 21.87 -21.99
N GLY A 188 7.79 22.75 -21.80
CA GLY A 188 7.08 23.37 -22.91
C GLY A 188 7.90 24.39 -23.68
N ASP A 189 8.92 24.99 -23.08
CA ASP A 189 9.79 25.95 -23.74
C ASP A 189 10.92 25.25 -24.51
N VAL A 190 11.43 24.13 -23.98
CA VAL A 190 12.35 23.23 -24.70
C VAL A 190 11.72 22.70 -25.99
N GLU A 191 10.44 22.32 -25.95
CA GLU A 191 9.72 21.86 -27.14
C GLU A 191 9.54 22.99 -28.18
N LYS A 192 9.26 24.23 -27.74
CA LYS A 192 9.10 25.38 -28.63
C LYS A 192 10.38 25.77 -29.37
N ILE A 193 11.54 25.56 -28.76
CA ILE A 193 12.84 25.82 -29.42
C ILE A 193 13.25 24.67 -30.36
N GLY A 194 12.43 23.62 -30.49
CA GLY A 194 12.60 22.54 -31.46
C GLY A 194 13.54 21.43 -31.00
N LEU A 195 13.91 21.38 -29.72
CA LEU A 195 14.70 20.27 -29.19
C LEU A 195 13.82 19.03 -28.99
N VAL A 196 14.39 17.86 -29.30
CA VAL A 196 13.70 16.58 -29.12
C VAL A 196 13.74 16.19 -27.65
N LYS A 197 12.56 16.01 -27.06
CA LYS A 197 12.40 15.53 -25.69
C LYS A 197 12.09 14.04 -25.66
N PHE A 198 12.57 13.38 -24.62
CA PHE A 198 12.24 12.01 -24.27
C PHE A 198 11.84 11.97 -22.80
N ASP A 199 10.73 11.33 -22.49
CA ASP A 199 10.33 11.13 -21.10
C ASP A 199 10.72 9.71 -20.67
N PHE A 200 11.75 9.61 -19.83
CA PHE A 200 12.20 8.38 -19.17
C PHE A 200 11.59 8.33 -17.77
N LEU A 201 10.43 7.71 -17.62
CA LEU A 201 9.75 7.62 -16.34
C LEU A 201 10.29 6.46 -15.51
N GLY A 202 10.34 6.63 -14.19
CA GLY A 202 10.63 5.53 -13.26
C GLY A 202 9.32 4.95 -12.71
N LEU A 203 8.92 3.77 -13.18
CA LEU A 203 7.71 3.10 -12.71
C LEU A 203 8.05 2.05 -11.66
N LYS A 204 7.61 2.28 -10.41
CA LYS A 204 7.80 1.34 -9.29
C LYS A 204 7.28 -0.05 -9.58
N THR A 205 6.17 -0.15 -10.31
CA THR A 205 5.57 -1.45 -10.67
C THR A 205 6.52 -2.30 -11.52
N LEU A 206 7.28 -1.70 -12.44
CA LEU A 206 8.26 -2.45 -13.25
C LEU A 206 9.42 -2.95 -12.38
N THR A 207 9.83 -2.18 -11.37
CA THR A 207 10.79 -2.64 -10.35
C THR A 207 10.24 -3.83 -9.58
N MET A 208 8.98 -3.77 -9.15
CA MET A 208 8.32 -4.87 -8.46
C MET A 208 8.24 -6.13 -9.33
N ILE A 209 7.81 -5.99 -10.59
CA ILE A 209 7.77 -7.10 -11.57
C ILE A 209 9.16 -7.71 -11.73
N LYS A 210 10.21 -6.89 -11.92
CA LYS A 210 11.57 -7.43 -12.08
C LYS A 210 12.05 -8.17 -10.85
N ARG A 211 11.76 -7.65 -9.66
CA ARG A 211 12.13 -8.30 -8.38
C ARG A 211 11.40 -9.63 -8.21
N ALA A 212 10.10 -9.68 -8.53
CA ALA A 212 9.34 -10.92 -8.52
C ALA A 212 9.93 -11.95 -9.51
N GLU A 213 10.25 -11.52 -10.73
CA GLU A 213 10.90 -12.36 -11.74
C GLU A 213 12.23 -12.93 -11.24
N THR A 214 13.08 -12.09 -10.63
CA THR A 214 14.35 -12.53 -10.03
C THR A 214 14.13 -13.57 -8.93
N LEU A 215 13.23 -13.30 -7.98
CA LEU A 215 12.95 -14.22 -6.87
C LEU A 215 12.40 -15.57 -7.38
N ILE A 216 11.53 -15.56 -8.38
CA ILE A 216 10.96 -16.77 -8.98
C ILE A 216 12.06 -17.60 -9.66
N ASN A 217 12.92 -16.94 -10.45
CA ASN A 217 13.99 -17.61 -11.19
C ASN A 217 15.10 -18.16 -10.27
N GLU A 218 15.41 -17.46 -9.18
CA GLU A 218 16.35 -17.93 -8.15
C GLU A 218 15.82 -19.16 -7.41
N ARG A 219 14.51 -19.21 -7.17
CA ARG A 219 13.85 -20.30 -6.44
C ARG A 219 13.60 -21.53 -7.30
N HIS A 220 13.38 -21.34 -8.59
CA HIS A 220 13.07 -22.40 -9.55
C HIS A 220 14.16 -22.51 -10.63
N PRO A 221 15.42 -22.79 -10.26
CA PRO A 221 16.53 -22.83 -11.22
C PRO A 221 16.39 -23.97 -12.25
N ASP A 222 15.62 -25.02 -11.92
CA ASP A 222 15.35 -26.17 -12.80
C ASP A 222 14.32 -25.87 -13.90
N ASN A 223 13.59 -24.77 -13.79
CA ASN A 223 12.61 -24.34 -14.81
C ASN A 223 13.25 -23.35 -15.79
N PRO A 224 12.73 -23.24 -17.03
CA PRO A 224 13.08 -22.14 -17.91
C PRO A 224 12.85 -20.80 -17.20
N PRO A 225 13.76 -19.83 -17.34
CA PRO A 225 13.62 -18.55 -16.67
C PRO A 225 12.32 -17.88 -17.12
N LEU A 226 11.48 -17.52 -16.15
CA LEU A 226 10.27 -16.76 -16.38
C LEU A 226 10.67 -15.38 -16.92
N LEU A 227 10.15 -15.04 -18.09
CA LEU A 227 10.31 -13.72 -18.71
C LEU A 227 8.91 -13.13 -18.89
N MET A 228 8.60 -12.08 -18.13
CA MET A 228 7.25 -11.49 -18.11
C MET A 228 6.83 -10.87 -19.46
N GLU A 229 7.79 -10.52 -20.30
CA GLU A 229 7.58 -10.05 -21.68
C GLU A 229 7.06 -11.15 -22.61
N GLN A 230 7.18 -12.43 -22.25
CA GLN A 230 6.80 -13.57 -23.09
C GLN A 230 5.50 -14.26 -22.62
N VAL A 231 4.89 -13.76 -21.55
CA VAL A 231 3.67 -14.34 -21.00
C VAL A 231 2.48 -14.02 -21.90
N ALA A 232 1.71 -15.05 -22.27
CA ALA A 232 0.49 -14.90 -23.08
C ALA A 232 -0.66 -14.26 -22.29
N PHE A 233 -1.55 -13.54 -22.99
CA PHE A 233 -2.63 -12.74 -22.40
C PHE A 233 -3.98 -13.47 -22.25
N ASP A 234 -3.96 -14.80 -22.17
CA ASP A 234 -5.14 -15.68 -22.18
C ASP A 234 -5.23 -16.64 -20.96
N ASP A 235 -4.46 -16.40 -19.90
CA ASP A 235 -4.40 -17.28 -18.73
C ASP A 235 -5.70 -17.24 -17.88
N PRO A 236 -6.43 -18.36 -17.75
CA PRO A 236 -7.70 -18.38 -17.00
C PRO A 236 -7.55 -18.10 -15.50
N LYS A 237 -6.42 -18.47 -14.88
CA LYS A 237 -6.20 -18.24 -13.44
C LYS A 237 -6.08 -16.75 -13.14
N THR A 238 -5.41 -16.00 -14.00
CA THR A 238 -5.29 -14.55 -13.92
C THR A 238 -6.66 -13.87 -13.97
N PHE A 239 -7.50 -14.24 -14.94
CA PHE A 239 -8.86 -13.69 -15.05
C PHE A 239 -9.77 -14.09 -13.89
N THR A 240 -9.60 -15.30 -13.35
CA THR A 240 -10.33 -15.76 -12.16
C THR A 240 -9.95 -14.92 -10.93
N LEU A 241 -8.66 -14.64 -10.75
CA LEU A 241 -8.16 -13.78 -9.67
C LEU A 241 -8.74 -12.36 -9.80
N LEU A 242 -8.67 -11.76 -11.00
CA LEU A 242 -9.23 -10.43 -11.25
C LEU A 242 -10.74 -10.39 -10.99
N SER A 243 -11.47 -11.40 -11.46
CA SER A 243 -12.92 -11.53 -11.25
C SER A 243 -13.31 -11.73 -9.79
N SER A 244 -12.40 -12.23 -8.94
CA SER A 244 -12.65 -12.39 -7.50
C SER A 244 -12.54 -11.09 -6.71
N GLY A 245 -12.04 -10.01 -7.31
CA GLY A 245 -11.82 -8.72 -6.63
C GLY A 245 -10.61 -8.69 -5.69
N LYS A 246 -9.83 -9.78 -5.60
CA LYS A 246 -8.58 -9.87 -4.82
C LYS A 246 -7.41 -9.16 -5.51
N THR A 247 -7.58 -7.87 -5.82
CA THR A 247 -6.63 -7.09 -6.62
C THR A 247 -5.69 -6.19 -5.81
N THR A 248 -5.53 -6.44 -4.51
CA THR A 248 -4.49 -5.77 -3.70
C THR A 248 -3.12 -5.99 -4.34
N GLY A 249 -2.39 -4.90 -4.59
CA GLY A 249 -1.07 -4.92 -5.24
C GLY A 249 -1.08 -5.04 -6.77
N ILE A 250 -2.25 -5.18 -7.40
CA ILE A 250 -2.37 -5.21 -8.87
C ILE A 250 -2.45 -3.79 -9.40
N PHE A 251 -1.55 -3.45 -10.33
CA PHE A 251 -1.40 -2.10 -10.86
C PHE A 251 -2.72 -1.51 -11.38
N GLN A 252 -3.02 -0.27 -11.00
CA GLN A 252 -4.26 0.47 -11.30
C GLN A 252 -5.58 -0.13 -10.78
N LEU A 253 -5.60 -1.38 -10.33
CA LEU A 253 -6.81 -2.09 -9.94
C LEU A 253 -7.04 -2.19 -8.43
N GLU A 254 -6.31 -1.42 -7.61
CA GLU A 254 -6.33 -1.58 -6.15
C GLU A 254 -7.52 -0.93 -5.44
N SER A 255 -8.12 0.12 -6.02
CA SER A 255 -9.15 0.91 -5.35
C SER A 255 -10.43 0.12 -5.08
N SER A 256 -11.14 0.41 -3.99
CA SER A 256 -12.34 -0.34 -3.58
C SER A 256 -13.41 -0.37 -4.68
N GLY A 257 -13.77 0.78 -5.27
CA GLY A 257 -14.76 0.80 -6.34
C GLY A 257 -14.30 0.12 -7.63
N MET A 258 -12.99 -0.01 -7.86
CA MET A 258 -12.46 -0.81 -8.96
C MET A 258 -12.58 -2.32 -8.68
N ARG A 259 -12.38 -2.75 -7.43
CA ARG A 259 -12.64 -4.15 -7.01
C ARG A 259 -14.10 -4.51 -7.20
N ASP A 260 -15.01 -3.62 -6.80
CA ASP A 260 -16.45 -3.80 -6.98
C ASP A 260 -16.82 -3.88 -8.47
N LEU A 261 -16.19 -3.03 -9.30
CA LEU A 261 -16.34 -3.12 -10.74
C LEU A 261 -15.88 -4.47 -11.30
N LEU A 262 -14.72 -4.96 -10.90
CA LEU A 262 -14.16 -6.22 -11.39
C LEU A 262 -15.02 -7.43 -11.01
N THR A 263 -15.54 -7.46 -9.78
CA THR A 263 -16.43 -8.56 -9.32
C THR A 263 -17.77 -8.58 -10.07
N GLY A 264 -18.30 -7.40 -10.41
CA GLY A 264 -19.50 -7.26 -11.23
C GLY A 264 -19.25 -7.57 -12.72
N PHE A 265 -18.15 -7.08 -13.28
CA PHE A 265 -17.83 -7.18 -14.70
C PHE A 265 -17.23 -8.53 -15.11
N LYS A 266 -16.51 -9.21 -14.20
CA LYS A 266 -15.87 -10.52 -14.37
C LYS A 266 -15.04 -10.61 -15.67
N PRO A 267 -13.90 -9.88 -15.77
CA PRO A 267 -13.07 -9.89 -16.98
C PRO A 267 -12.61 -11.29 -17.34
N ASP A 268 -12.72 -11.67 -18.61
CA ASP A 268 -12.39 -12.99 -19.14
C ASP A 268 -11.44 -12.97 -20.36
N ARG A 269 -11.01 -11.77 -20.78
CA ARG A 269 -10.07 -11.53 -21.88
C ARG A 269 -9.23 -10.27 -21.64
N PHE A 270 -8.20 -10.05 -22.45
CA PHE A 270 -7.30 -8.91 -22.26
C PHE A 270 -7.96 -7.56 -22.58
N GLU A 271 -8.81 -7.48 -23.62
CA GLU A 271 -9.50 -6.25 -24.06
C GLU A 271 -10.39 -5.65 -22.97
N ASP A 272 -10.87 -6.51 -22.08
CA ASP A 272 -11.69 -6.15 -20.93
C ASP A 272 -10.91 -5.35 -19.88
N ILE A 273 -9.63 -5.71 -19.67
CA ILE A 273 -8.74 -4.95 -18.79
C ILE A 273 -8.50 -3.55 -19.37
N ILE A 274 -8.27 -3.47 -20.70
CA ILE A 274 -8.10 -2.20 -21.41
C ILE A 274 -9.35 -1.31 -21.22
N ALA A 275 -10.54 -1.90 -21.35
CA ALA A 275 -11.80 -1.16 -21.22
C ALA A 275 -12.04 -0.67 -19.78
N ILE A 276 -11.77 -1.49 -18.78
CA ILE A 276 -11.93 -1.14 -17.37
C ILE A 276 -11.04 0.05 -16.97
N ILE A 277 -9.77 0.03 -17.40
CA ILE A 277 -8.80 1.13 -17.17
C ILE A 277 -9.26 2.44 -17.83
N ALA A 278 -9.91 2.35 -18.99
CA ALA A 278 -10.45 3.50 -19.70
C ALA A 278 -11.73 4.06 -19.04
N LEU A 279 -12.63 3.18 -18.58
CA LEU A 279 -13.98 3.55 -18.10
C LEU A 279 -14.04 4.06 -16.66
N TYR A 280 -13.15 3.59 -15.77
CA TYR A 280 -13.22 3.92 -14.34
C TYR A 280 -12.66 5.31 -14.03
N ARG A 281 -13.37 6.37 -14.47
CA ARG A 281 -12.99 7.78 -14.32
C ARG A 281 -14.21 8.68 -14.12
N PRO A 282 -14.08 9.84 -13.46
CA PRO A 282 -15.14 10.85 -13.39
C PRO A 282 -15.67 11.21 -14.79
N GLY A 283 -16.97 10.99 -15.03
CA GLY A 283 -17.61 11.15 -16.34
C GLY A 283 -18.12 9.81 -16.90
N PRO A 284 -17.27 8.95 -17.48
CA PRO A 284 -17.68 7.67 -18.06
C PRO A 284 -18.19 6.62 -17.04
N MET A 285 -18.04 6.85 -15.73
CA MET A 285 -18.54 5.93 -14.70
C MET A 285 -20.06 5.64 -14.81
N ASP A 286 -20.86 6.59 -15.28
CA ASP A 286 -22.32 6.40 -15.45
C ASP A 286 -22.66 5.32 -16.49
N LEU A 287 -21.72 4.99 -17.38
CA LEU A 287 -21.89 4.03 -18.47
C LEU A 287 -21.51 2.60 -18.05
N ILE A 288 -20.74 2.47 -16.97
CA ILE A 288 -20.26 1.19 -16.45
C ILE A 288 -21.41 0.19 -16.22
N PRO A 289 -22.56 0.57 -15.61
CA PRO A 289 -23.66 -0.36 -15.39
C PRO A 289 -24.26 -0.91 -16.70
N ASP A 290 -24.38 -0.07 -17.74
CA ASP A 290 -24.87 -0.51 -19.05
C ASP A 290 -23.84 -1.44 -19.73
N PHE A 291 -22.55 -1.07 -19.65
CA PHE A 291 -21.45 -1.88 -20.15
C PHE A 291 -21.41 -3.29 -19.54
N ILE A 292 -21.57 -3.40 -18.21
CA ILE A 292 -21.66 -4.68 -17.50
C ILE A 292 -22.88 -5.49 -17.96
N LYS A 293 -24.06 -4.86 -18.08
CA LYS A 293 -25.29 -5.54 -18.49
C LYS A 293 -25.20 -6.12 -19.90
N ARG A 294 -24.59 -5.36 -20.84
CA ARG A 294 -24.37 -5.82 -22.21
C ARG A 294 -23.39 -6.99 -22.26
N LYS A 295 -22.28 -6.91 -21.54
CA LYS A 295 -21.33 -8.03 -21.44
C LYS A 295 -21.99 -9.30 -20.89
N GLN A 296 -22.79 -9.17 -19.84
CA GLN A 296 -23.51 -10.30 -19.22
C GLN A 296 -24.69 -10.83 -20.06
N GLY A 297 -24.95 -10.27 -21.26
CA GLY A 297 -26.06 -10.66 -22.12
C GLY A 297 -27.45 -10.29 -21.58
N LYS A 298 -27.53 -9.43 -20.55
CA LYS A 298 -28.80 -8.98 -19.96
C LYS A 298 -29.50 -7.92 -20.82
N VAL A 299 -28.73 -7.19 -21.63
CA VAL A 299 -29.21 -6.18 -22.57
C VAL A 299 -28.63 -6.51 -23.95
N PRO A 300 -29.45 -6.54 -25.02
CA PRO A 300 -28.96 -6.82 -26.36
C PRO A 300 -28.03 -5.71 -26.84
N ILE A 301 -26.93 -6.09 -27.49
CA ILE A 301 -26.00 -5.14 -28.10
C ILE A 301 -26.64 -4.64 -29.39
N ALA A 302 -26.96 -3.35 -29.44
CA ALA A 302 -27.53 -2.70 -30.61
C ALA A 302 -26.53 -1.71 -31.22
N TYR A 303 -26.43 -1.73 -32.55
CA TYR A 303 -25.62 -0.79 -33.33
C TYR A 303 -26.53 0.10 -34.16
N GLU A 304 -26.26 1.41 -34.21
CA GLU A 304 -27.06 2.34 -35.01
C GLU A 304 -26.99 2.03 -36.52
N VAL A 305 -25.78 1.65 -36.97
CA VAL A 305 -25.49 1.18 -38.33
C VAL A 305 -24.62 -0.08 -38.28
N PRO A 306 -24.80 -1.04 -39.21
CA PRO A 306 -24.05 -2.30 -39.23
C PRO A 306 -22.52 -2.12 -39.28
N GLU A 307 -22.05 -1.03 -39.90
CA GLU A 307 -20.63 -0.71 -40.04
C GLU A 307 -19.92 -0.45 -38.69
N LEU A 308 -20.67 -0.21 -37.62
CA LEU A 308 -20.12 -0.01 -36.27
C LEU A 308 -19.75 -1.32 -35.57
N GLU A 309 -20.36 -2.44 -35.97
CA GLU A 309 -20.13 -3.75 -35.34
C GLU A 309 -18.64 -4.12 -35.26
N PRO A 310 -17.84 -4.10 -36.35
CA PRO A 310 -16.42 -4.47 -36.28
C PRO A 310 -15.57 -3.52 -35.42
N ILE A 311 -16.04 -2.29 -35.17
CA ILE A 311 -15.31 -1.26 -34.41
C ILE A 311 -15.65 -1.32 -32.92
N LEU A 312 -16.93 -1.60 -32.60
CA LEU A 312 -17.47 -1.54 -31.25
C LEU A 312 -17.73 -2.92 -30.62
N LYS A 313 -17.47 -4.02 -31.34
CA LYS A 313 -17.60 -5.40 -30.80
C LYS A 313 -16.82 -5.62 -29.51
N ASP A 314 -15.59 -5.08 -29.42
CA ASP A 314 -14.71 -5.27 -28.27
C ASP A 314 -15.18 -4.48 -27.04
N THR A 315 -16.06 -3.51 -27.24
CA THR A 315 -16.64 -2.64 -26.21
C THR A 315 -18.16 -2.77 -26.14
N TYR A 316 -18.71 -3.89 -26.59
CA TYR A 316 -20.14 -4.22 -26.48
C TYR A 316 -21.08 -3.11 -27.01
N GLY A 317 -20.70 -2.45 -28.11
CA GLY A 317 -21.49 -1.38 -28.72
C GLY A 317 -21.42 -0.02 -28.01
N VAL A 318 -20.50 0.17 -27.06
CA VAL A 318 -20.26 1.46 -26.39
C VAL A 318 -18.99 2.10 -26.94
N ILE A 319 -19.03 3.40 -27.24
CA ILE A 319 -17.85 4.16 -27.67
C ILE A 319 -17.01 4.49 -26.43
N VAL A 320 -15.81 3.92 -26.34
CA VAL A 320 -14.89 4.12 -25.20
C VAL A 320 -13.61 4.81 -25.63
N TYR A 321 -13.10 4.47 -26.81
CA TYR A 321 -11.76 4.88 -27.25
C TYR A 321 -11.78 6.01 -28.28
N GLN A 322 -10.71 6.81 -28.28
CA GLN A 322 -10.43 7.82 -29.31
C GLN A 322 -10.25 7.18 -30.68
N GLU A 323 -9.59 6.03 -30.73
CA GLU A 323 -9.32 5.25 -31.92
C GLU A 323 -10.63 4.70 -32.52
N GLN A 324 -11.63 4.38 -31.69
CA GLN A 324 -12.96 4.02 -32.17
C GLN A 324 -13.65 5.21 -32.85
N VAL A 325 -13.56 6.41 -32.26
CA VAL A 325 -14.09 7.63 -32.92
C VAL A 325 -13.44 7.85 -34.27
N MET A 326 -12.12 7.65 -34.37
CA MET A 326 -11.39 7.79 -35.63
C MET A 326 -11.80 6.75 -36.66
N ALA A 327 -11.91 5.47 -36.26
CA ALA A 327 -12.36 4.38 -37.12
C ALA A 327 -13.81 4.59 -37.60
N ILE A 328 -14.69 5.11 -36.74
CA ILE A 328 -16.07 5.44 -37.11
C ILE A 328 -16.08 6.55 -38.16
N ALA A 329 -15.33 7.63 -37.96
CA ALA A 329 -15.25 8.72 -38.94
C ALA A 329 -14.69 8.26 -40.29
N ASN A 330 -13.70 7.37 -40.29
CA ASN A 330 -13.18 6.78 -41.52
C ASN A 330 -14.24 5.90 -42.23
N LYS A 331 -14.90 5.01 -41.50
CA LYS A 331 -15.82 4.04 -42.11
C LYS A 331 -17.16 4.65 -42.52
N VAL A 332 -17.70 5.56 -41.71
CA VAL A 332 -19.02 6.19 -41.92
C VAL A 332 -18.91 7.40 -42.83
N ALA A 333 -17.97 8.32 -42.58
CA ALA A 333 -17.86 9.57 -43.34
C ALA A 333 -16.80 9.53 -44.44
N GLY A 334 -16.02 8.45 -44.57
CA GLY A 334 -14.96 8.35 -45.58
C GLY A 334 -13.76 9.27 -45.31
N PHE A 335 -13.60 9.76 -44.09
CA PHE A 335 -12.45 10.60 -43.71
C PHE A 335 -11.15 9.80 -43.82
N SER A 336 -10.05 10.45 -44.17
CA SER A 336 -8.73 9.86 -43.93
C SER A 336 -8.53 9.66 -42.41
N LEU A 337 -7.67 8.72 -42.02
CA LEU A 337 -7.35 8.54 -40.60
C LEU A 337 -6.65 9.77 -40.00
N GLY A 338 -5.94 10.55 -40.82
CA GLY A 338 -5.37 11.86 -40.45
C GLY A 338 -6.45 12.91 -40.15
N GLN A 339 -7.44 13.05 -41.03
CA GLN A 339 -8.62 13.91 -40.83
C GLN A 339 -9.44 13.48 -39.61
N ALA A 340 -9.52 12.17 -39.36
CA ALA A 340 -10.21 11.63 -38.20
C ALA A 340 -9.52 12.02 -36.86
N ASP A 341 -8.18 12.11 -36.80
CA ASP A 341 -7.49 12.66 -35.62
C ASP A 341 -7.76 14.18 -35.47
N ILE A 342 -7.87 14.92 -36.58
CA ILE A 342 -8.24 16.34 -36.56
C ILE A 342 -9.65 16.51 -35.96
N LEU A 343 -10.61 15.68 -36.40
CA LEU A 343 -11.97 15.66 -35.85
C LEU A 343 -11.97 15.44 -34.33
N ARG A 344 -11.24 14.42 -33.87
CA ARG A 344 -11.11 14.10 -32.44
C ARG A 344 -10.51 15.28 -31.65
N ARG A 345 -9.48 15.95 -32.16
CA ARG A 345 -8.86 17.12 -31.51
C ARG A 345 -9.81 18.30 -31.42
N ALA A 346 -10.55 18.60 -32.49
CA ALA A 346 -11.54 19.67 -32.52
C ALA A 346 -12.63 19.44 -31.47
N MET A 347 -13.10 18.20 -31.35
CA MET A 347 -14.06 17.79 -30.32
C MET A 347 -13.52 17.98 -28.89
N GLY A 348 -12.25 17.64 -28.65
CA GLY A 348 -11.60 17.85 -27.35
C GLY A 348 -11.46 19.34 -26.98
N LYS A 349 -11.16 20.21 -27.95
CA LYS A 349 -11.02 21.66 -27.74
C LYS A 349 -12.35 22.43 -27.70
N LYS A 350 -13.47 21.78 -28.07
CA LYS A 350 -14.84 22.35 -28.07
C LYS A 350 -14.95 23.69 -28.82
N LYS A 351 -14.26 23.84 -29.95
CA LYS A 351 -14.37 25.05 -30.78
C LYS A 351 -15.65 25.00 -31.65
N PRO A 352 -16.62 25.90 -31.45
CA PRO A 352 -17.92 25.82 -32.14
C PRO A 352 -17.81 25.86 -33.67
N GLU A 353 -16.98 26.77 -34.19
CA GLU A 353 -16.84 26.99 -35.64
C GLU A 353 -16.19 25.80 -36.38
N GLU A 354 -15.18 25.17 -35.77
CA GLU A 354 -14.53 23.99 -36.36
C GLU A 354 -15.45 22.77 -36.32
N MET A 355 -16.26 22.64 -35.26
CA MET A 355 -17.21 21.55 -35.09
C MET A 355 -18.33 21.58 -36.14
N GLU A 356 -18.91 22.75 -36.42
CA GLU A 356 -19.93 22.93 -37.47
C GLU A 356 -19.40 22.50 -38.85
N LYS A 357 -18.18 22.93 -39.22
CA LYS A 357 -17.55 22.56 -40.49
C LYS A 357 -17.34 21.05 -40.61
N LEU A 358 -16.84 20.44 -39.54
CA LEU A 358 -16.58 19.00 -39.49
C LEU A 358 -17.87 18.17 -39.47
N ARG A 359 -18.94 18.66 -38.84
CA ARG A 359 -20.27 18.04 -38.89
C ARG A 359 -20.81 18.00 -40.32
N ALA A 360 -20.75 19.12 -41.04
CA ALA A 360 -21.20 19.19 -42.43
C ALA A 360 -20.42 18.20 -43.33
N GLN A 361 -19.10 18.12 -43.16
CA GLN A 361 -18.27 17.14 -43.87
C GLN A 361 -18.63 15.69 -43.50
N PHE A 362 -18.85 15.41 -42.21
CA PHE A 362 -19.23 14.08 -41.74
C PHE A 362 -20.56 13.61 -42.36
N LEU A 363 -21.58 14.47 -42.36
CA LEU A 363 -22.90 14.18 -42.94
C LEU A 363 -22.82 13.99 -44.47
N SER A 364 -22.06 14.84 -45.16
CA SER A 364 -21.83 14.69 -46.61
C SER A 364 -21.12 13.37 -46.94
N GLY A 365 -20.14 12.97 -46.12
CA GLY A 365 -19.43 11.71 -46.24
C GLY A 365 -20.35 10.50 -46.01
N ALA A 366 -21.17 10.56 -44.95
CA ALA A 366 -22.15 9.52 -44.63
C ALA A 366 -23.18 9.31 -45.75
N LYS A 367 -23.62 10.40 -46.38
CA LYS A 367 -24.53 10.36 -47.54
C LYS A 367 -23.89 9.67 -48.74
N THR A 368 -22.61 9.94 -49.02
CA THR A 368 -21.84 9.24 -50.06
C THR A 368 -21.75 7.73 -49.78
N ASN A 369 -21.63 7.34 -48.52
CA ASN A 369 -21.63 5.95 -48.06
C ASN A 369 -23.03 5.33 -47.89
N LYS A 370 -24.08 5.99 -48.38
CA LYS A 370 -25.48 5.50 -48.37
C LYS A 370 -26.06 5.29 -46.96
N ILE A 371 -25.56 6.01 -45.96
CA ILE A 371 -26.10 5.98 -44.59
C ILE A 371 -27.22 7.02 -44.46
N PRO A 372 -28.40 6.68 -43.91
CA PRO A 372 -29.50 7.64 -43.75
C PRO A 372 -29.11 8.84 -42.89
N ASP A 373 -29.45 10.06 -43.35
CA ASP A 373 -29.11 11.33 -42.70
C ASP A 373 -29.48 11.36 -41.20
N LYS A 374 -30.67 10.85 -40.83
CA LYS A 374 -31.12 10.76 -39.43
C LYS A 374 -30.20 9.90 -38.55
N LYS A 375 -29.67 8.80 -39.09
CA LYS A 375 -28.76 7.91 -38.37
C LYS A 375 -27.36 8.51 -38.28
N ALA A 376 -26.90 9.16 -39.36
CA ALA A 376 -25.61 9.84 -39.39
C ALA A 376 -25.56 11.00 -38.38
N ASP A 377 -26.65 11.78 -38.28
CA ASP A 377 -26.74 12.89 -37.34
C ASP A 377 -26.75 12.42 -35.89
N LYS A 378 -27.58 11.42 -35.58
CA LYS A 378 -27.60 10.77 -34.25
C LYS A 378 -26.24 10.18 -33.87
N LEU A 379 -25.53 9.60 -34.84
CA LEU A 379 -24.18 9.06 -34.61
C LEU A 379 -23.16 10.18 -34.33
N TYR A 380 -23.25 11.30 -35.04
CA TYR A 380 -22.39 12.47 -34.79
C TYR A 380 -22.62 13.04 -33.38
N GLU A 381 -23.89 13.17 -32.96
CA GLU A 381 -24.23 13.61 -31.60
C GLU A 381 -23.68 12.65 -30.53
N LEU A 382 -23.78 11.34 -30.79
CA LEU A 382 -23.18 10.32 -29.93
C LEU A 382 -21.66 10.54 -29.84
N ILE A 383 -20.96 10.62 -30.97
CA ILE A 383 -19.52 10.86 -31.00
C ILE A 383 -19.16 12.13 -30.23
N GLN A 384 -19.88 13.24 -30.42
CA GLN A 384 -19.62 14.50 -29.73
C GLN A 384 -19.77 14.38 -28.21
N LYS A 385 -20.82 13.70 -27.74
CA LYS A 385 -21.03 13.44 -26.31
C LYS A 385 -19.89 12.61 -25.72
N PHE A 386 -19.38 11.64 -26.48
CA PHE A 386 -18.35 10.71 -26.04
C PHE A 386 -16.92 11.23 -26.22
N ALA A 387 -16.66 12.11 -27.17
CA ALA A 387 -15.33 12.64 -27.44
C ALA A 387 -14.75 13.45 -26.26
N GLY A 388 -15.62 13.99 -25.39
CA GLY A 388 -15.21 14.60 -24.12
C GLY A 388 -14.66 13.61 -23.09
N TYR A 389 -14.98 12.32 -23.23
CA TYR A 389 -14.60 11.25 -22.30
C TYR A 389 -13.76 10.14 -22.95
N GLY A 390 -13.59 10.18 -24.27
CA GLY A 390 -12.90 9.15 -25.03
C GLY A 390 -11.45 9.01 -24.62
N PHE A 391 -11.03 7.78 -24.31
CA PHE A 391 -9.70 7.48 -23.81
C PHE A 391 -8.76 7.00 -24.94
N ASN A 392 -7.46 7.20 -24.80
CA ASN A 392 -6.49 6.69 -25.77
C ASN A 392 -6.28 5.18 -25.56
N LYS A 393 -6.64 4.36 -26.56
CA LYS A 393 -6.57 2.90 -26.49
C LYS A 393 -5.13 2.42 -26.38
N SER A 394 -4.19 3.01 -27.13
CA SER A 394 -2.78 2.60 -27.11
C SER A 394 -2.16 2.72 -25.70
N HIS A 395 -2.41 3.83 -25.02
CA HIS A 395 -1.96 4.07 -23.66
C HIS A 395 -2.70 3.17 -22.64
N ALA A 396 -4.02 2.96 -22.79
CA ALA A 396 -4.73 1.99 -21.93
C ALA A 396 -4.18 0.58 -22.10
N ALA A 397 -3.89 0.18 -23.33
CA ALA A 397 -3.38 -1.15 -23.65
C ALA A 397 -1.97 -1.38 -23.09
N ALA A 398 -1.09 -0.38 -23.17
CA ALA A 398 0.24 -0.42 -22.55
C ALA A 398 0.16 -0.69 -21.04
N TYR A 399 -0.71 0.03 -20.34
CA TYR A 399 -0.92 -0.17 -18.90
C TYR A 399 -1.70 -1.43 -18.55
N ALA A 400 -2.57 -1.90 -19.44
CA ALA A 400 -3.22 -3.20 -19.29
C ALA A 400 -2.21 -4.35 -19.31
N VAL A 401 -1.09 -4.24 -20.06
CA VAL A 401 0.00 -5.23 -20.01
C VAL A 401 0.58 -5.33 -18.61
N VAL A 402 0.96 -4.20 -18.00
CA VAL A 402 1.48 -4.17 -16.62
C VAL A 402 0.45 -4.72 -15.64
N CYS A 403 -0.81 -4.31 -15.77
CA CYS A 403 -1.91 -4.81 -14.96
C CYS A 403 -2.02 -6.34 -15.05
N TYR A 404 -2.02 -6.89 -16.27
CA TYR A 404 -2.10 -8.32 -16.50
C TYR A 404 -0.87 -9.05 -15.95
N GLN A 405 0.34 -8.55 -16.19
CA GLN A 405 1.57 -9.11 -15.65
C GLN A 405 1.57 -9.19 -14.12
N THR A 406 1.13 -8.12 -13.44
CA THR A 406 0.99 -8.14 -11.97
C THR A 406 -0.09 -9.12 -11.50
N GLY A 407 -1.21 -9.23 -12.22
CA GLY A 407 -2.25 -10.22 -11.94
C GLY A 407 -1.77 -11.66 -12.13
N TYR A 408 -1.00 -11.92 -13.19
CA TYR A 408 -0.42 -13.23 -13.48
C TYR A 408 0.57 -13.66 -12.40
N LEU A 409 1.51 -12.78 -12.03
CA LEU A 409 2.45 -13.05 -10.96
C LEU A 409 1.74 -13.36 -9.64
N LYS A 410 0.70 -12.61 -9.29
CA LYS A 410 -0.09 -12.87 -8.08
C LYS A 410 -0.89 -14.19 -8.16
N ALA A 411 -1.38 -14.56 -9.33
CA ALA A 411 -2.19 -15.78 -9.51
C ALA A 411 -1.34 -17.07 -9.45
N HIS A 412 -0.11 -17.04 -9.97
CA HIS A 412 0.75 -18.23 -10.06
C HIS A 412 1.86 -18.27 -9.00
N TYR A 413 2.41 -17.12 -8.62
CA TYR A 413 3.53 -16.98 -7.68
C TYR A 413 3.21 -15.95 -6.57
N PRO A 414 2.15 -16.18 -5.77
CA PRO A 414 1.68 -15.20 -4.79
C PRO A 414 2.73 -14.87 -3.71
N THR A 415 3.57 -15.82 -3.32
CA THR A 415 4.58 -15.62 -2.26
C THR A 415 5.68 -14.65 -2.71
N GLU A 416 6.25 -14.89 -3.88
CA GLU A 416 7.30 -14.10 -4.51
C GLU A 416 6.77 -12.71 -4.91
N PHE A 417 5.54 -12.67 -5.45
CA PHE A 417 4.86 -11.42 -5.78
C PHE A 417 4.66 -10.54 -4.53
N MET A 418 4.14 -11.11 -3.44
CA MET A 418 3.92 -10.34 -2.20
C MET A 418 5.24 -9.89 -1.58
N ALA A 419 6.29 -10.72 -1.59
CA ALA A 419 7.61 -10.32 -1.14
C ALA A 419 8.18 -9.13 -1.96
N ALA A 420 8.08 -9.18 -3.29
CA ALA A 420 8.53 -8.11 -4.17
C ALA A 420 7.71 -6.81 -3.99
N LEU A 421 6.39 -6.94 -3.80
CA LEU A 421 5.49 -5.81 -3.55
C LEU A 421 5.83 -5.11 -2.22
N MET A 422 5.94 -5.89 -1.14
CA MET A 422 6.33 -5.37 0.19
C MET A 422 7.71 -4.71 0.14
N THR A 423 8.63 -5.26 -0.64
CA THR A 423 9.98 -4.70 -0.81
C THR A 423 9.96 -3.36 -1.57
N THR A 424 9.04 -3.18 -2.51
CA THR A 424 8.95 -1.95 -3.32
C THR A 424 8.31 -0.78 -2.54
N ASP A 425 7.39 -1.10 -1.63
CA ASP A 425 6.67 -0.12 -0.81
C ASP A 425 7.12 -0.09 0.66
N MET A 426 8.34 -0.56 0.96
CA MET A 426 8.92 -0.56 2.33
C MET A 426 8.86 0.79 3.04
N GLY A 427 9.02 1.88 2.31
CA GLY A 427 8.97 3.24 2.87
C GLY A 427 7.57 3.69 3.30
N ASN A 428 6.52 2.90 3.05
CA ASN A 428 5.13 3.24 3.35
C ASN A 428 4.49 2.21 4.29
N ALA A 429 4.60 2.46 5.60
CA ALA A 429 4.08 1.57 6.64
C ALA A 429 2.57 1.27 6.48
N ASP A 430 1.76 2.25 6.09
CA ASP A 430 0.30 2.08 5.96
C ASP A 430 -0.05 1.06 4.86
N LYS A 431 0.68 1.07 3.74
CA LYS A 431 0.48 0.09 2.66
C LYS A 431 0.93 -1.32 3.06
N ILE A 432 2.06 -1.40 3.76
CA ILE A 432 2.63 -2.66 4.24
C ILE A 432 1.62 -3.39 5.14
N VAL A 433 0.93 -2.68 6.03
CA VAL A 433 -0.16 -3.25 6.87
C VAL A 433 -1.25 -3.90 6.02
N GLY A 434 -1.67 -3.25 4.93
CA GLY A 434 -2.64 -3.83 3.99
C GLY A 434 -2.13 -5.12 3.34
N TYR A 435 -0.85 -5.18 2.98
CA TYR A 435 -0.23 -6.37 2.39
C TYR A 435 -0.10 -7.53 3.37
N PHE A 436 0.09 -7.28 4.67
CA PHE A 436 0.06 -8.32 5.69
C PHE A 436 -1.28 -9.04 5.79
N THR A 437 -2.37 -8.27 5.71
CA THR A 437 -3.73 -8.82 5.72
C THR A 437 -3.93 -9.72 4.50
N GLU A 438 -3.51 -9.25 3.32
CA GLU A 438 -3.56 -10.03 2.08
C GLU A 438 -2.69 -11.31 2.17
N CYS A 439 -1.49 -11.25 2.74
CA CYS A 439 -0.66 -12.44 2.96
C CYS A 439 -1.37 -13.47 3.84
N ARG A 440 -2.07 -13.03 4.90
CA ARG A 440 -2.86 -13.91 5.76
C ARG A 440 -4.00 -14.57 4.98
N ASP A 441 -4.72 -13.80 4.16
CA ASP A 441 -5.82 -14.30 3.31
C ASP A 441 -5.34 -15.29 2.24
N LEU A 442 -4.10 -15.15 1.79
CA LEU A 442 -3.42 -16.07 0.87
C LEU A 442 -2.73 -17.25 1.57
N ASN A 443 -2.88 -17.38 2.90
CA ASN A 443 -2.20 -18.37 3.74
C ASN A 443 -0.66 -18.34 3.67
N ILE A 444 -0.09 -17.16 3.40
CA ILE A 444 1.36 -16.92 3.39
C ILE A 444 1.77 -16.44 4.79
N LYS A 445 2.66 -17.20 5.43
CA LYS A 445 3.22 -16.81 6.73
C LYS A 445 4.28 -15.73 6.53
N VAL A 446 4.24 -14.67 7.33
CA VAL A 446 5.32 -13.69 7.38
C VAL A 446 6.08 -13.87 8.69
N LEU A 447 7.37 -14.16 8.59
CA LEU A 447 8.25 -14.46 9.71
C LEU A 447 8.93 -13.18 10.22
N PRO A 448 9.24 -13.10 11.53
CA PRO A 448 9.96 -11.96 12.10
C PRO A 448 11.34 -11.76 11.46
N PRO A 449 11.90 -10.54 11.55
CA PRO A 449 13.28 -10.30 11.15
C PRO A 449 14.20 -11.17 12.00
N ASP A 450 15.36 -11.48 11.43
CA ASP A 450 16.39 -12.33 12.01
C ASP A 450 17.75 -11.90 11.43
N VAL A 451 18.73 -11.58 12.26
CA VAL A 451 20.06 -11.13 11.79
C VAL A 451 20.83 -12.20 11.01
N ASN A 452 20.55 -13.49 11.25
CA ASN A 452 21.22 -14.61 10.61
C ASN A 452 20.54 -15.03 9.30
N GLU A 453 19.22 -14.88 9.19
CA GLU A 453 18.49 -15.30 7.98
C GLU A 453 17.99 -14.16 7.09
N SER A 454 17.70 -12.99 7.67
CA SER A 454 17.06 -11.90 6.92
C SER A 454 18.05 -11.19 6.01
N HIS A 455 17.58 -10.74 4.86
CA HIS A 455 18.34 -9.91 3.95
C HIS A 455 17.92 -8.44 4.07
N LYS A 456 18.48 -7.59 3.22
CA LYS A 456 18.08 -6.18 3.09
C LYS A 456 16.58 -6.05 2.81
N ASN A 457 16.13 -6.86 1.86
CA ASN A 457 14.79 -6.88 1.31
C ASN A 457 13.94 -7.99 1.94
N PHE A 458 12.61 -7.95 1.75
CA PHE A 458 11.77 -9.10 2.09
C PHE A 458 12.16 -10.27 1.18
N THR A 459 12.45 -11.41 1.78
CA THR A 459 12.88 -12.61 1.06
C THR A 459 11.91 -13.74 1.26
N VAL A 460 11.83 -14.64 0.28
CA VAL A 460 11.01 -15.84 0.38
C VAL A 460 11.87 -16.96 0.97
N VAL A 461 11.41 -17.55 2.07
CA VAL A 461 12.03 -18.71 2.71
C VAL A 461 10.97 -19.79 2.78
N ASP A 462 11.17 -20.87 2.03
CA ASP A 462 10.14 -21.90 1.81
C ASP A 462 8.79 -21.28 1.40
N HIS A 463 7.70 -21.59 2.08
CA HIS A 463 6.37 -21.02 1.80
C HIS A 463 6.04 -19.80 2.69
N ALA A 464 7.07 -19.11 3.17
CA ALA A 464 6.94 -17.95 4.04
C ALA A 464 7.77 -16.76 3.53
N ILE A 465 7.41 -15.56 3.98
CA ILE A 465 8.14 -14.33 3.69
C ILE A 465 8.91 -13.95 4.95
N ARG A 466 10.22 -13.80 4.86
CA ARG A 466 11.07 -13.29 5.94
C ARG A 466 11.14 -11.76 5.86
N PHE A 467 11.00 -11.11 7.02
CA PHE A 467 11.01 -9.66 7.12
C PHE A 467 12.37 -9.07 6.71
N GLY A 468 12.37 -8.05 5.83
CA GLY A 468 13.59 -7.36 5.42
C GLY A 468 14.13 -6.44 6.53
N LEU A 469 15.43 -6.48 6.80
CA LEU A 469 16.04 -5.67 7.86
C LEU A 469 15.93 -4.16 7.59
N ALA A 470 15.92 -3.74 6.32
CA ALA A 470 15.78 -2.34 5.93
C ALA A 470 14.36 -1.78 6.14
N ALA A 471 13.35 -2.63 6.32
CA ALA A 471 11.97 -2.21 6.57
C ALA A 471 11.73 -1.77 8.04
N ILE A 472 12.71 -1.98 8.93
CA ILE A 472 12.60 -1.60 10.34
C ILE A 472 12.93 -0.10 10.47
N LYS A 473 12.05 0.65 11.15
CA LYS A 473 12.25 2.07 11.41
C LYS A 473 13.54 2.30 12.20
N ASN A 474 14.31 3.31 11.80
CA ASN A 474 15.65 3.65 12.31
C ASN A 474 16.78 2.69 11.89
N VAL A 475 16.52 1.68 11.05
CA VAL A 475 17.58 0.85 10.44
C VAL A 475 17.94 1.43 9.07
N GLY A 476 19.21 1.77 8.85
CA GLY A 476 19.70 2.31 7.58
C GLY A 476 20.16 1.22 6.62
N GLU A 477 19.92 1.40 5.31
CA GLU A 477 20.29 0.42 4.28
C GLU A 477 21.78 0.05 4.28
N GLY A 478 22.68 1.05 4.33
CA GLY A 478 24.12 0.80 4.32
C GLY A 478 24.63 0.06 5.57
N ALA A 479 23.92 0.18 6.69
CA ALA A 479 24.25 -0.57 7.90
C ALA A 479 23.83 -2.05 7.77
N VAL A 480 22.69 -2.31 7.12
CA VAL A 480 22.21 -3.67 6.83
C VAL A 480 23.13 -4.39 5.85
N GLU A 481 23.59 -3.72 4.79
CA GLU A 481 24.56 -4.27 3.85
C GLU A 481 25.84 -4.70 4.58
N SER A 482 26.37 -3.85 5.46
CA SER A 482 27.53 -4.19 6.28
C SER A 482 27.31 -5.41 7.18
N ILE A 483 26.11 -5.58 7.76
CA ILE A 483 25.78 -6.75 8.59
C ILE A 483 25.77 -8.03 7.75
N ILE A 484 25.17 -7.98 6.56
CA ILE A 484 25.07 -9.12 5.64
C ILE A 484 26.45 -9.51 5.12
N ASP A 485 27.31 -8.55 4.78
CA ASP A 485 28.67 -8.80 4.30
C ASP A 485 29.51 -9.50 5.39
N ILE A 486 29.40 -9.05 6.63
CA ILE A 486 30.08 -9.68 7.77
C ILE A 486 29.57 -11.10 7.99
N ARG A 487 28.25 -11.31 7.92
CA ARG A 487 27.64 -12.64 8.04
C ARG A 487 28.13 -13.59 6.94
N ASN A 488 28.20 -13.11 5.70
CA ASN A 488 28.62 -13.92 4.55
C ASN A 488 30.12 -14.25 4.59
N THR A 489 30.95 -13.37 5.16
CA THR A 489 32.42 -13.55 5.24
C THR A 489 32.89 -14.27 6.51
N GLN A 490 32.23 -14.07 7.65
CA GLN A 490 32.64 -14.58 8.97
C GLN A 490 31.65 -15.60 9.58
N GLY A 491 30.59 -15.96 8.86
CA GLY A 491 29.55 -16.88 9.31
C GLY A 491 28.47 -16.26 10.20
N PRO A 492 27.48 -17.06 10.67
CA PRO A 492 26.35 -16.59 11.46
C PRO A 492 26.78 -16.09 12.85
N PHE A 493 25.97 -15.18 13.40
CA PHE A 493 26.15 -14.62 14.74
C PHE A 493 25.57 -15.56 15.80
N THR A 494 26.41 -15.96 16.76
CA THR A 494 26.01 -16.87 17.86
C THR A 494 25.45 -16.14 19.07
N SER A 495 25.89 -14.90 19.31
CA SER A 495 25.44 -14.08 20.44
C SER A 495 25.38 -12.59 20.11
N PHE A 496 24.62 -11.84 20.91
CA PHE A 496 24.51 -10.39 20.77
C PHE A 496 25.85 -9.65 21.02
N PHE A 497 26.67 -10.14 21.95
CA PHE A 497 28.01 -9.58 22.19
C PHE A 497 28.95 -9.84 21.01
N GLU A 498 28.90 -11.03 20.42
CA GLU A 498 29.65 -11.32 19.21
C GLU A 498 29.20 -10.44 18.04
N PHE A 499 27.90 -10.22 17.88
CA PHE A 499 27.37 -9.28 16.90
C PHE A 499 27.97 -7.88 17.09
N CYS A 500 27.90 -7.31 18.30
CA CYS A 500 28.43 -5.97 18.60
C CYS A 500 29.96 -5.85 18.41
N ARG A 501 30.70 -6.94 18.61
CA ARG A 501 32.15 -6.97 18.34
C ARG A 501 32.47 -7.05 16.85
N ARG A 502 31.67 -7.75 16.05
CA ARG A 502 31.96 -7.95 14.61
C ARG A 502 31.51 -6.76 13.75
N VAL A 503 30.38 -6.14 14.07
CA VAL A 503 29.81 -5.04 13.27
C VAL A 503 30.54 -3.71 13.46
N ASP A 504 30.46 -2.84 12.45
CA ASP A 504 30.95 -1.47 12.52
C ASP A 504 29.96 -0.58 13.28
N LEU A 505 30.29 -0.24 14.54
CA LEU A 505 29.47 0.63 15.40
C LEU A 505 29.35 2.08 14.91
N HIS A 506 30.18 2.54 13.97
CA HIS A 506 29.97 3.83 13.31
C HIS A 506 28.79 3.79 12.33
N LYS A 507 28.57 2.63 11.69
CA LYS A 507 27.44 2.41 10.78
C LYS A 507 26.19 1.93 11.52
N VAL A 508 26.37 1.07 12.54
CA VAL A 508 25.29 0.50 13.35
C VAL A 508 25.22 1.24 14.69
N ASN A 509 24.40 2.29 14.74
CA ASN A 509 24.24 3.09 15.96
C ASN A 509 23.37 2.40 17.03
N LYS A 510 23.43 2.90 18.27
CA LYS A 510 22.64 2.38 19.40
C LYS A 510 21.13 2.30 19.11
N ARG A 511 20.57 3.33 18.46
CA ARG A 511 19.14 3.39 18.12
C ARG A 511 18.72 2.30 17.14
N MET A 512 19.63 1.90 16.24
CA MET A 512 19.43 0.78 15.33
C MET A 512 19.44 -0.56 16.06
N LEU A 513 20.38 -0.77 16.99
CA LEU A 513 20.44 -1.97 17.83
C LEU A 513 19.19 -2.12 18.70
N GLU A 514 18.71 -1.04 19.31
CA GLU A 514 17.42 -1.03 20.02
C GLU A 514 16.27 -1.46 19.12
N GLY A 515 16.26 -0.97 17.87
CA GLY A 515 15.29 -1.36 16.85
C GLY A 515 15.30 -2.87 16.61
N LEU A 516 16.49 -3.43 16.31
CA LEU A 516 16.69 -4.85 16.02
C LEU A 516 16.28 -5.76 17.20
N ILE A 517 16.64 -5.39 18.43
CA ILE A 517 16.25 -6.13 19.64
C ILE A 517 14.74 -6.13 19.80
N LYS A 518 14.11 -4.96 19.74
CA LYS A 518 12.67 -4.79 19.96
C LYS A 518 11.83 -5.53 18.93
N THR A 519 12.27 -5.59 17.67
CA THR A 519 11.59 -6.32 16.59
C THR A 519 11.84 -7.83 16.59
N GLY A 520 12.72 -8.34 17.47
CA GLY A 520 13.02 -9.77 17.57
C GLY A 520 14.06 -10.30 16.61
N ALA A 521 14.91 -9.43 16.05
CA ALA A 521 15.96 -9.84 15.10
C ALA A 521 17.01 -10.79 15.72
N PHE A 522 17.08 -10.87 17.05
CA PHE A 522 17.99 -11.74 17.79
C PHE A 522 17.28 -12.93 18.45
N ASP A 523 15.99 -13.17 18.18
CA ASP A 523 15.22 -14.25 18.82
C ASP A 523 15.84 -15.64 18.52
N SER A 524 16.56 -15.82 17.40
CA SER A 524 17.30 -17.05 17.06
C SER A 524 18.51 -17.35 17.94
N THR A 525 19.05 -16.35 18.65
CA THR A 525 20.18 -16.55 19.59
C THR A 525 19.75 -17.19 20.92
N GLY A 526 18.45 -17.39 21.14
CA GLY A 526 17.88 -17.92 22.38
C GLY A 526 17.82 -16.92 23.54
N ALA A 527 18.28 -15.68 23.32
CA ALA A 527 18.20 -14.60 24.29
C ALA A 527 16.81 -13.96 24.31
N LYS A 528 16.35 -13.53 25.50
CA LYS A 528 15.11 -12.76 25.66
C LYS A 528 15.33 -11.29 25.26
N ARG A 529 14.31 -10.63 24.70
CA ARG A 529 14.42 -9.23 24.24
C ARG A 529 14.70 -8.27 25.40
N SER A 530 14.04 -8.49 26.53
CA SER A 530 14.31 -7.82 27.81
C SER A 530 15.78 -7.93 28.24
N GLN A 531 16.36 -9.14 28.17
CA GLN A 531 17.76 -9.40 28.51
C GLN A 531 18.71 -8.61 27.63
N LEU A 532 18.48 -8.62 26.32
CA LEU A 532 19.29 -7.89 25.34
C LEU A 532 19.20 -6.38 25.53
N ALA A 533 18.00 -5.86 25.80
CA ALA A 533 17.81 -4.44 26.08
C ALA A 533 18.55 -3.97 27.34
N ALA A 534 18.61 -4.82 28.38
CA ALA A 534 19.33 -4.51 29.61
C ALA A 534 20.86 -4.49 29.45
N VAL A 535 21.41 -5.32 28.55
CA VAL A 535 22.87 -5.41 28.29
C VAL A 535 23.32 -4.56 27.11
N LEU A 536 22.43 -3.80 26.47
CA LEU A 536 22.73 -3.04 25.27
C LEU A 536 23.92 -2.10 25.46
N ASP A 537 23.93 -1.32 26.54
CA ASP A 537 25.00 -0.36 26.82
C ASP A 537 26.35 -1.06 27.02
N GLN A 538 26.36 -2.13 27.82
CA GLN A 538 27.56 -2.95 28.04
C GLN A 538 28.07 -3.57 26.73
N ALA A 539 27.19 -4.10 25.89
CA ALA A 539 27.57 -4.75 24.64
C ALA A 539 28.15 -3.77 23.61
N VAL A 540 27.64 -2.53 23.57
CA VAL A 540 28.18 -1.46 22.72
C VAL A 540 29.55 -1.02 23.21
N GLU A 541 29.74 -0.87 24.52
CA GLU A 541 31.04 -0.54 25.12
C GLU A 541 32.08 -1.63 24.87
N ASP A 542 31.71 -2.90 25.06
CA ASP A 542 32.55 -4.07 24.76
C ASP A 542 32.94 -4.12 23.27
N GLY A 543 31.98 -3.86 22.37
CA GLY A 543 32.22 -3.81 20.93
C GLY A 543 33.19 -2.70 20.54
N ALA A 544 33.01 -1.50 21.11
CA ALA A 544 33.88 -0.35 20.87
C ALA A 544 35.29 -0.55 21.46
N ALA A 545 35.41 -1.25 22.58
CA ALA A 545 36.71 -1.65 23.13
C ALA A 545 37.43 -2.65 22.20
N ALA A 546 36.73 -3.69 21.75
CA ALA A 546 37.28 -4.70 20.84
C ALA A 546 37.65 -4.16 19.45
N GLN A 547 36.97 -3.12 18.97
CA GLN A 547 37.37 -2.40 17.75
C GLN A 547 38.65 -1.58 17.97
N ARG A 548 38.71 -0.81 19.06
CA ARG A 548 39.92 -0.03 19.41
C ARG A 548 41.15 -0.91 19.56
N GLU A 549 41.03 -2.08 20.19
CA GLU A 549 42.15 -3.03 20.33
C GLU A 549 42.66 -3.54 18.97
N ARG A 550 41.75 -3.79 18.01
CA ARG A 550 42.11 -4.18 16.64
C ARG A 550 42.79 -3.05 15.87
N ASP A 551 42.26 -1.83 15.95
CA ASP A 551 42.82 -0.66 15.27
C ASP A 551 44.21 -0.28 15.82
N LEU A 552 44.45 -0.54 17.11
CA LEU A 552 45.74 -0.33 17.77
C LEU A 552 46.76 -1.44 17.49
N GLY A 553 46.39 -2.52 16.78
CA GLY A 553 47.28 -3.62 16.43
C GLY A 553 47.81 -4.42 17.63
N GLN A 554 47.19 -4.31 18.81
CA GLN A 554 47.57 -5.09 19.97
C GLN A 554 46.97 -6.50 19.87
N THR A 555 47.75 -7.44 19.33
CA THR A 555 47.56 -8.85 19.65
C THR A 555 47.89 -9.04 21.13
N ASN A 556 46.95 -9.63 21.88
CA ASN A 556 47.04 -9.77 23.32
C ASN A 556 48.17 -10.76 23.70
N ILE A 557 49.39 -10.26 23.91
CA ILE A 557 50.61 -11.04 24.21
C ILE A 557 50.51 -11.82 25.55
N PHE A 558 49.59 -11.45 26.45
CA PHE A 558 49.47 -12.07 27.78
C PHE A 558 48.38 -13.16 27.89
N GLY A 559 47.76 -13.56 26.77
CA GLY A 559 46.71 -14.59 26.76
C GLY A 559 47.18 -16.03 26.52
N ASP A 560 48.44 -16.24 26.14
CA ASP A 560 48.91 -17.49 25.51
C ASP A 560 49.66 -18.46 26.44
N GLU A 561 49.79 -18.18 27.74
CA GLU A 561 50.50 -19.05 28.69
C GLU A 561 49.59 -19.77 29.69
N VAL A 562 48.45 -20.34 29.27
CA VAL A 562 47.94 -21.55 29.95
C VAL A 562 47.16 -22.45 28.97
N ASN A 563 47.80 -23.56 28.62
CA ASN A 563 47.32 -24.76 27.91
C ASN A 563 47.10 -24.66 26.39
N GLY A 564 48.11 -25.16 25.67
CA GLY A 564 48.11 -25.36 24.24
C GLY A 564 47.07 -26.37 23.76
N GLN A 565 46.23 -25.91 22.84
CA GLN A 565 45.84 -26.53 21.59
C GLN A 565 45.09 -25.45 20.80
N GLY A 566 45.55 -25.18 19.57
CA GLY A 566 45.04 -24.12 18.71
C GLY A 566 43.53 -24.21 18.52
N SER A 567 42.82 -23.29 19.17
CA SER A 567 41.43 -22.95 18.91
C SER A 567 41.34 -21.46 19.14
N GLU A 568 40.85 -20.71 18.15
CA GLU A 568 40.43 -19.32 18.34
C GLU A 568 39.45 -19.31 19.50
N LYS A 569 39.91 -18.91 20.70
CA LYS A 569 39.03 -18.83 21.88
C LYS A 569 38.00 -17.74 21.60
N HIS A 570 36.79 -18.15 21.24
CA HIS A 570 35.60 -17.33 21.36
C HIS A 570 35.62 -16.70 22.76
N LEU A 571 35.88 -15.39 22.84
CA LEU A 571 35.72 -14.62 24.08
C LEU A 571 34.30 -14.88 24.60
N ALA A 572 34.19 -15.70 25.65
CA ALA A 572 32.91 -16.13 26.20
C ALA A 572 32.03 -14.89 26.44
N ALA A 573 30.83 -14.88 25.84
CA ALA A 573 29.89 -13.80 26.03
C ALA A 573 29.55 -13.70 27.53
N PRO A 574 29.51 -12.48 28.12
CA PRO A 574 29.02 -12.30 29.48
C PRO A 574 27.65 -12.96 29.65
N PRO A 575 27.38 -13.63 30.79
CA PRO A 575 26.08 -14.25 31.01
C PRO A 575 24.99 -13.17 31.00
N LEU A 576 23.91 -13.42 30.24
CA LEU A 576 22.77 -12.52 30.20
C LEU A 576 22.08 -12.47 31.58
N PRO A 577 21.57 -11.30 32.00
CA PRO A 577 20.88 -11.17 33.28
C PRO A 577 19.64 -12.05 33.32
N ASN A 578 19.36 -12.70 34.45
CA ASN A 578 18.16 -13.51 34.60
C ASN A 578 16.94 -12.63 34.89
N ILE A 579 16.42 -11.97 33.84
CA ILE A 579 15.20 -11.17 33.90
C ILE A 579 14.04 -11.86 33.16
N PRO A 580 12.79 -11.69 33.65
CA PRO A 580 11.60 -12.18 32.95
C PRO A 580 11.47 -11.47 31.60
N GLU A 581 10.87 -12.17 30.63
CA GLU A 581 10.61 -11.57 29.32
C GLU A 581 9.57 -10.44 29.45
N TRP A 582 9.65 -9.44 28.57
CA TRP A 582 8.60 -8.43 28.44
C TRP A 582 7.24 -9.08 28.24
N ASP A 583 6.21 -8.42 28.77
CA ASP A 583 4.85 -8.88 28.55
C ASP A 583 4.50 -8.81 27.05
N GLN A 584 3.51 -9.61 26.63
CA GLN A 584 3.13 -9.67 25.22
C GLN A 584 2.63 -8.31 24.70
N SER A 585 1.98 -7.49 25.54
CA SER A 585 1.45 -6.19 25.13
C SER A 585 2.56 -5.18 24.84
N GLU A 586 3.61 -5.18 25.66
CA GLU A 586 4.81 -4.36 25.54
C GLU A 586 5.63 -4.77 24.32
N ARG A 587 5.81 -6.07 24.09
CA ARG A 587 6.46 -6.60 22.86
C ARG A 587 5.72 -6.17 21.60
N LEU A 588 4.40 -6.34 21.57
CA LEU A 588 3.57 -5.98 20.43
C LEU A 588 3.54 -4.47 20.18
N LYS A 589 3.54 -3.67 21.26
CA LYS A 589 3.66 -2.21 21.17
C LYS A 589 4.97 -1.79 20.51
N HIS A 590 6.09 -2.38 20.93
CA HIS A 590 7.40 -2.10 20.35
C HIS A 590 7.51 -2.54 18.88
N GLU A 591 6.96 -3.70 18.53
CA GLU A 591 6.88 -4.14 17.14
C GLU A 591 6.10 -3.12 16.30
N ARG A 592 4.89 -2.73 16.73
CA ARG A 592 4.07 -1.76 15.99
C ARG A 592 4.75 -0.40 15.85
N GLU A 593 5.45 0.07 16.87
CA GLU A 593 6.16 1.36 16.81
C GLU A 593 7.29 1.37 15.77
N LEU A 594 7.98 0.23 15.61
CA LEU A 594 9.18 0.12 14.79
C LEU A 594 8.93 -0.44 13.40
N THR A 595 7.94 -1.31 13.22
CA THR A 595 7.62 -1.89 11.91
C THR A 595 6.26 -1.42 11.37
N GLY A 596 5.46 -0.76 12.20
CA GLY A 596 4.12 -0.28 11.85
C GLY A 596 3.00 -1.29 12.12
N PHE A 597 3.33 -2.55 12.45
CA PHE A 597 2.37 -3.63 12.63
C PHE A 597 2.85 -4.70 13.62
N TYR A 598 1.97 -5.64 13.97
CA TYR A 598 2.28 -6.73 14.89
C TYR A 598 2.87 -7.93 14.15
N ILE A 599 4.14 -8.27 14.43
CA ILE A 599 4.88 -9.35 13.75
C ILE A 599 4.60 -10.69 14.44
N SER A 600 4.70 -10.73 15.76
CA SER A 600 4.70 -11.96 16.53
C SER A 600 3.31 -12.59 16.67
N SER A 601 2.27 -11.77 16.90
CA SER A 601 0.88 -12.23 17.09
C SER A 601 -0.07 -11.03 17.08
N HIS A 602 -1.33 -11.23 16.71
CA HIS A 602 -2.34 -10.18 16.86
C HIS A 602 -2.62 -9.93 18.36
N PRO A 603 -2.80 -8.69 18.84
CA PRO A 603 -3.14 -8.41 20.24
C PRO A 603 -4.39 -9.17 20.73
N LEU A 604 -5.31 -9.43 19.80
CA LEU A 604 -6.55 -10.20 20.06
C LEU A 604 -6.34 -11.72 20.11
N ALA A 605 -5.19 -12.26 19.69
CA ALA A 605 -4.95 -13.71 19.68
C ALA A 605 -5.07 -14.31 21.09
N ARG A 606 -4.68 -13.54 22.11
CA ARG A 606 -4.84 -13.93 23.53
C ARG A 606 -6.31 -14.03 23.96
N TYR A 607 -7.19 -13.29 23.30
CA TYR A 607 -8.61 -13.23 23.58
C TYR A 607 -9.43 -14.08 22.62
N GLU A 608 -8.82 -14.90 21.76
CA GLU A 608 -9.53 -15.64 20.70
C GLU A 608 -10.69 -16.50 21.23
N SER A 609 -10.48 -17.23 22.33
CA SER A 609 -11.54 -18.02 22.98
C SER A 609 -12.67 -17.14 23.54
N THR A 610 -12.33 -15.97 24.07
CA THR A 610 -13.27 -14.99 24.61
C THR A 610 -14.03 -14.29 23.49
N ILE A 611 -13.37 -14.01 22.36
CA ILE A 611 -13.98 -13.43 21.16
C ILE A 611 -14.92 -14.43 20.51
N GLN A 612 -14.54 -15.72 20.39
CA GLN A 612 -15.44 -16.76 19.88
C GLN A 612 -16.69 -16.94 20.74
N ALA A 613 -16.59 -16.76 22.06
CA ALA A 613 -17.74 -16.84 22.98
C ALA A 613 -18.62 -15.58 22.98
N LEU A 614 -18.03 -14.39 22.78
CA LEU A 614 -18.71 -13.10 22.95
C LEU A 614 -19.13 -12.40 21.64
N ALA A 615 -18.42 -12.68 20.54
CA ALA A 615 -18.73 -12.12 19.23
C ALA A 615 -19.80 -12.96 18.52
N THR A 616 -20.77 -12.29 17.92
CA THR A 616 -21.85 -12.94 17.16
C THR A 616 -21.54 -12.99 15.66
N ALA A 617 -20.55 -12.21 15.22
CA ALA A 617 -20.05 -12.16 13.85
C ALA A 617 -18.55 -11.82 13.87
N SER A 618 -17.84 -12.18 12.80
CA SER A 618 -16.52 -11.64 12.47
C SER A 618 -16.64 -10.63 11.34
N THR A 619 -15.62 -9.79 11.16
CA THR A 619 -15.55 -8.80 10.07
C THR A 619 -15.79 -9.42 8.68
N ILE A 620 -15.23 -10.60 8.41
CA ILE A 620 -15.46 -11.35 7.16
C ILE A 620 -16.92 -11.82 7.02
N GLY A 621 -17.51 -12.34 8.10
CA GLY A 621 -18.88 -12.86 8.11
C GLY A 621 -19.98 -11.78 8.01
N LEU A 622 -19.64 -10.49 8.18
CA LEU A 622 -20.60 -9.39 8.01
C LEU A 622 -21.19 -9.31 6.59
N SER A 623 -20.42 -9.77 5.60
CA SER A 623 -20.84 -9.78 4.19
C SER A 623 -21.98 -10.76 3.89
N GLU A 624 -22.16 -11.79 4.72
CA GLU A 624 -23.19 -12.83 4.58
C GLU A 624 -24.48 -12.50 5.37
N LEU A 625 -24.44 -11.52 6.28
CA LEU A 625 -25.53 -11.19 7.19
C LEU A 625 -26.47 -10.10 6.63
N SER A 626 -27.79 -10.27 6.80
CA SER A 626 -28.80 -9.32 6.31
C SER A 626 -28.66 -7.91 6.91
N ASP A 627 -29.02 -6.90 6.11
CA ASP A 627 -29.06 -5.49 6.54
C ASP A 627 -29.97 -5.29 7.76
N GLY A 628 -29.60 -4.38 8.66
CA GLY A 628 -30.32 -4.08 9.90
C GLY A 628 -30.19 -5.12 11.03
N ARG A 629 -29.48 -6.25 10.80
CA ARG A 629 -29.23 -7.25 11.85
C ARG A 629 -28.28 -6.70 12.92
N GLU A 630 -28.59 -6.95 14.19
CA GLU A 630 -27.69 -6.64 15.30
C GLU A 630 -26.51 -7.63 15.33
N VAL A 631 -25.30 -7.09 15.44
CA VAL A 631 -24.04 -7.83 15.53
C VAL A 631 -23.22 -7.34 16.72
N LYS A 632 -22.49 -8.28 17.33
CA LYS A 632 -21.51 -8.00 18.39
C LYS A 632 -20.13 -8.35 17.85
N LEU A 633 -19.25 -7.36 17.81
CA LEU A 633 -17.87 -7.49 17.37
C LEU A 633 -16.93 -7.22 18.54
N CYS A 634 -15.86 -8.00 18.63
CA CYS A 634 -14.80 -7.77 19.59
C CYS A 634 -13.52 -7.45 18.82
N GLY A 635 -12.89 -6.33 19.14
CA GLY A 635 -11.72 -5.87 18.40
C GLY A 635 -10.95 -4.77 19.09
N ILE A 636 -9.91 -4.29 18.41
CA ILE A 636 -9.11 -3.13 18.83
C ILE A 636 -9.50 -1.91 17.98
N ILE A 637 -9.70 -0.77 18.63
CA ILE A 637 -9.96 0.49 17.91
C ILE A 637 -8.63 0.97 17.31
N THR A 638 -8.54 1.06 15.98
CA THR A 638 -7.31 1.48 15.30
C THR A 638 -7.29 2.98 15.02
N THR A 639 -8.39 3.52 14.50
CA THR A 639 -8.51 4.95 14.19
C THR A 639 -9.81 5.53 14.71
N VAL A 640 -9.77 6.80 15.11
CA VAL A 640 -10.91 7.57 15.60
C VAL A 640 -10.94 8.90 14.86
N LYS A 641 -11.96 9.11 14.02
CA LYS A 641 -12.20 10.39 13.33
C LYS A 641 -13.41 11.07 13.95
N SER A 642 -13.18 12.07 14.78
CA SER A 642 -14.25 12.87 15.37
C SER A 642 -14.74 13.94 14.38
N MET A 643 -16.06 14.07 14.26
CA MET A 643 -16.71 15.09 13.46
C MET A 643 -17.84 15.74 14.26
N LEU A 644 -18.18 16.97 13.90
CA LEU A 644 -19.34 17.67 14.45
C LEU A 644 -20.51 17.50 13.48
N THR A 645 -21.67 17.11 14.00
CA THR A 645 -22.91 17.06 13.24
C THR A 645 -23.38 18.48 12.88
N LYS A 646 -24.32 18.62 11.93
CA LYS A 646 -24.93 19.91 11.58
C LYS A 646 -25.60 20.62 12.78
N LYS A 647 -25.92 19.89 13.85
CA LYS A 647 -26.50 20.40 15.10
C LYS A 647 -25.45 20.76 16.17
N GLY A 648 -24.16 20.57 15.89
CA GLY A 648 -23.06 20.90 16.82
C GLY A 648 -22.66 19.78 17.78
N ASP A 649 -23.39 18.65 17.80
CA ASP A 649 -23.04 17.49 18.62
C ASP A 649 -21.88 16.67 18.03
N ARG A 650 -21.01 16.13 18.89
CA ARG A 650 -19.84 15.31 18.49
C ARG A 650 -20.27 13.89 18.10
N MET A 651 -19.82 13.45 16.93
CA MET A 651 -19.92 12.06 16.44
C MET A 651 -18.53 11.54 16.09
N ALA A 652 -18.34 10.23 16.00
CA ALA A 652 -17.07 9.64 15.58
C ALA A 652 -17.23 8.49 14.59
N TYR A 653 -16.32 8.40 13.64
CA TYR A 653 -16.10 7.21 12.83
C TYR A 653 -14.92 6.45 13.42
N LEU A 654 -15.16 5.23 13.86
CA LEU A 654 -14.14 4.33 14.38
C LEU A 654 -13.80 3.29 13.33
N THR A 655 -12.53 2.88 13.28
CA THR A 655 -12.15 1.64 12.61
C THR A 655 -11.87 0.60 13.68
N LEU A 656 -12.65 -0.47 13.69
CA LEU A 656 -12.44 -1.62 14.57
C LEU A 656 -11.71 -2.71 13.79
N GLU A 657 -10.60 -3.19 14.31
CA GLU A 657 -9.84 -4.32 13.79
C GLU A 657 -10.11 -5.56 14.65
N ASP A 658 -10.55 -6.66 14.03
CA ASP A 658 -10.63 -7.98 14.66
C ASP A 658 -9.51 -8.90 14.15
N LEU A 659 -9.53 -10.21 14.50
CA LEU A 659 -8.51 -11.16 14.04
C LEU A 659 -8.48 -11.35 12.51
N LEU A 660 -9.56 -11.02 11.82
CA LEU A 660 -9.84 -11.40 10.44
C LEU A 660 -9.92 -10.19 9.49
N GLY A 661 -10.07 -8.97 9.99
CA GLY A 661 -10.16 -7.78 9.16
C GLY A 661 -10.52 -6.51 9.92
N VAL A 662 -10.95 -5.49 9.16
CA VAL A 662 -11.32 -4.17 9.68
C VAL A 662 -12.72 -3.78 9.25
N VAL A 663 -13.45 -3.07 10.11
CA VAL A 663 -14.77 -2.51 9.80
C VAL A 663 -14.91 -1.09 10.32
N GLU A 664 -15.61 -0.25 9.56
CA GLU A 664 -15.95 1.10 9.98
C GLU A 664 -17.23 1.11 10.82
N ILE A 665 -17.16 1.74 11.99
CA ILE A 665 -18.25 1.85 12.95
C ILE A 665 -18.59 3.32 13.15
N ILE A 666 -19.86 3.64 12.99
CA ILE A 666 -20.39 4.99 13.20
C ILE A 666 -20.90 5.09 14.64
N VAL A 667 -20.28 5.99 15.41
CA VAL A 667 -20.67 6.32 16.77
C VAL A 667 -21.43 7.64 16.74
N PHE A 668 -22.74 7.55 16.93
CA PHE A 668 -23.62 8.71 17.03
C PHE A 668 -23.42 9.46 18.35
N PRO A 669 -23.86 10.73 18.45
CA PRO A 669 -23.55 11.57 19.61
C PRO A 669 -23.96 11.02 20.97
N ASP A 670 -25.09 10.33 21.06
CA ASP A 670 -25.57 9.76 22.32
C ASP A 670 -24.61 8.69 22.84
N LEU A 671 -24.15 7.81 21.97
CA LEU A 671 -23.15 6.77 22.29
C LEU A 671 -21.77 7.39 22.54
N TYR A 672 -21.40 8.43 21.78
CA TYR A 672 -20.12 9.12 21.97
C TYR A 672 -20.04 9.77 23.36
N LYS A 673 -21.12 10.39 23.84
CA LYS A 673 -21.19 10.97 25.19
C LYS A 673 -21.05 9.92 26.29
N GLN A 674 -21.63 8.73 26.09
CA GLN A 674 -21.58 7.63 27.06
C GLN A 674 -20.23 6.91 27.09
N ALA A 675 -19.59 6.72 25.94
CA ALA A 675 -18.38 5.91 25.79
C ALA A 675 -17.11 6.73 25.46
N ALA A 676 -17.11 8.04 25.73
CA ALA A 676 -16.03 8.95 25.33
C ALA A 676 -14.63 8.48 25.76
N GLU A 677 -14.50 7.90 26.96
CA GLU A 677 -13.24 7.37 27.50
C GLU A 677 -12.76 6.09 26.79
N LEU A 678 -13.68 5.34 26.18
CA LEU A 678 -13.40 4.11 25.44
C LEU A 678 -13.15 4.38 23.95
N VAL A 679 -13.58 5.53 23.44
CA VAL A 679 -13.43 5.96 22.04
C VAL A 679 -12.02 6.55 21.84
N VAL A 680 -11.00 5.73 22.11
CA VAL A 680 -9.58 6.06 21.99
C VAL A 680 -8.89 4.94 21.20
N PRO A 681 -7.90 5.25 20.34
CA PRO A 681 -7.09 4.23 19.70
C PRO A 681 -6.46 3.26 20.71
N GLU A 682 -6.22 2.03 20.28
CA GLU A 682 -5.58 0.93 21.02
C GLU A 682 -6.40 0.33 22.17
N ARG A 683 -7.67 0.72 22.33
CA ARG A 683 -8.57 0.08 23.30
C ARG A 683 -9.22 -1.19 22.74
N LEU A 684 -9.15 -2.25 23.55
CA LEU A 684 -9.84 -3.51 23.34
C LEU A 684 -11.28 -3.40 23.82
N VAL A 685 -12.23 -3.52 22.89
CA VAL A 685 -13.64 -3.29 23.16
C VAL A 685 -14.52 -4.35 22.50
N ARG A 686 -15.69 -4.58 23.11
CA ARG A 686 -16.83 -5.19 22.47
C ARG A 686 -17.76 -4.08 21.99
N ILE A 687 -18.08 -4.07 20.71
CA ILE A 687 -19.04 -3.13 20.12
C ILE A 687 -20.26 -3.91 19.65
N THR A 688 -21.43 -3.50 20.12
CA THR A 688 -22.73 -3.94 19.59
C THR A 688 -23.23 -2.88 18.63
N GLY A 689 -23.79 -3.30 17.50
CA GLY A 689 -24.36 -2.37 16.52
C GLY A 689 -25.18 -3.07 15.46
N THR A 690 -25.90 -2.30 14.65
CA THR A 690 -26.68 -2.81 13.51
C THR A 690 -25.92 -2.64 12.22
N ILE A 691 -25.97 -3.65 11.36
CA ILE A 691 -25.41 -3.57 10.00
C ILE A 691 -26.16 -2.50 9.20
N ASP A 692 -25.42 -1.63 8.52
CA ASP A 692 -25.90 -0.58 7.63
C ASP A 692 -25.19 -0.75 6.27
N ARG A 693 -25.90 -1.32 5.29
CA ARG A 693 -25.39 -1.53 3.93
C ARG A 693 -25.72 -0.32 3.05
N GLY A 694 -24.72 0.55 2.85
CA GLY A 694 -24.82 1.68 1.91
C GLY A 694 -24.04 1.45 0.61
N ASP A 695 -24.15 2.39 -0.33
CA ASP A 695 -23.45 2.37 -1.64
C ASP A 695 -21.90 2.37 -1.57
N LYS A 696 -21.31 2.53 -0.37
CA LYS A 696 -19.87 2.62 -0.13
C LYS A 696 -19.30 1.47 0.72
N GLY A 697 -20.03 0.36 0.83
CA GLY A 697 -19.64 -0.83 1.59
C GLY A 697 -20.40 -1.01 2.91
N THR A 698 -20.13 -2.13 3.60
CA THR A 698 -20.78 -2.51 4.86
C THR A 698 -20.24 -1.68 6.02
N LYS A 699 -21.12 -0.91 6.68
CA LYS A 699 -20.80 -0.16 7.90
C LYS A 699 -21.62 -0.69 9.06
N ILE A 700 -21.20 -0.36 10.28
CA ILE A 700 -21.96 -0.71 11.49
C ILE A 700 -22.35 0.57 12.20
N ARG A 701 -23.63 0.70 12.52
CA ARG A 701 -24.12 1.74 13.43
C ARG A 701 -23.98 1.23 14.86
N GLY A 702 -23.01 1.78 15.60
CA GLY A 702 -22.76 1.38 16.98
C GLY A 702 -23.92 1.75 17.89
N SER A 703 -24.34 0.81 18.74
CA SER A 703 -25.36 1.00 19.78
C SER A 703 -24.78 0.94 21.19
N LYS A 704 -23.72 0.14 21.41
CA LYS A 704 -23.06 -0.01 22.72
C LYS A 704 -21.57 -0.31 22.57
N ILE A 705 -20.73 0.30 23.41
CA ILE A 705 -19.27 0.04 23.47
C ILE A 705 -18.92 -0.31 24.91
N GLU A 706 -18.26 -1.45 25.11
CA GLU A 706 -17.88 -1.96 26.43
C GLU A 706 -16.42 -2.44 26.43
N PRO A 707 -15.67 -2.27 27.53
CA PRO A 707 -14.32 -2.83 27.64
C PRO A 707 -14.37 -4.36 27.59
N LEU A 708 -13.50 -4.97 26.78
CA LEU A 708 -13.49 -6.44 26.63
C LEU A 708 -13.25 -7.16 27.97
N ALA A 709 -12.40 -6.59 28.83
CA ALA A 709 -12.08 -7.14 30.16
C ALA A 709 -13.28 -7.18 31.12
N GLU A 710 -14.14 -6.15 31.10
CA GLU A 710 -15.33 -6.10 31.95
C GLU A 710 -16.39 -7.10 31.48
N VAL A 711 -16.57 -7.21 30.16
CA VAL A 711 -17.48 -8.19 29.58
C VAL A 711 -17.04 -9.61 29.92
N GLN A 712 -15.74 -9.89 29.88
CA GLN A 712 -15.19 -11.20 30.27
C GLN A 712 -15.49 -11.51 31.74
N ALA A 713 -15.27 -10.54 32.64
CA ALA A 713 -15.55 -10.72 34.07
C ALA A 713 -17.04 -10.94 34.39
N GLN A 714 -17.94 -10.29 33.65
CA GLN A 714 -19.40 -10.43 33.83
C GLN A 714 -19.96 -11.73 33.23
N THR A 715 -19.28 -12.29 32.23
CA THR A 715 -19.78 -13.49 31.52
C THR A 715 -19.36 -14.77 32.23
N ILE A 716 -18.21 -14.82 32.90
CA ILE A 716 -17.74 -16.01 33.63
C ILE A 716 -18.54 -16.17 34.92
N LYS A 717 -19.56 -17.05 34.90
CA LYS A 717 -20.41 -17.35 36.06
C LYS A 717 -19.78 -18.36 37.02
N ARG A 718 -18.88 -19.22 36.52
CA ARG A 718 -18.29 -20.28 37.34
C ARG A 718 -16.87 -20.63 36.92
N VAL A 719 -15.99 -20.74 37.91
CA VAL A 719 -14.60 -21.20 37.73
C VAL A 719 -14.50 -22.64 38.20
N TYR A 720 -13.99 -23.50 37.33
CA TYR A 720 -13.70 -24.90 37.63
C TYR A 720 -12.21 -25.11 37.80
N ILE A 721 -11.80 -25.70 38.91
CA ILE A 721 -10.40 -26.06 39.14
C ILE A 721 -10.32 -27.57 39.27
N ARG A 722 -9.59 -28.19 38.34
CA ARG A 722 -9.40 -29.63 38.27
C ARG A 722 -8.21 -30.02 39.15
N LEU A 723 -8.50 -30.76 40.21
CA LEU A 723 -7.53 -31.37 41.10
C LEU A 723 -7.34 -32.82 40.69
N THR A 724 -6.10 -33.22 40.41
CA THR A 724 -5.76 -34.61 40.07
C THR A 724 -5.18 -35.28 41.31
N ASP A 725 -5.67 -36.45 41.69
CA ASP A 725 -5.16 -37.18 42.85
C ASP A 725 -3.68 -37.57 42.65
N ARG A 726 -2.80 -36.80 43.28
CA ARG A 726 -1.35 -36.98 43.28
C ARG A 726 -0.84 -36.83 44.72
N PRO A 727 0.21 -37.56 45.13
CA PRO A 727 0.82 -37.35 46.44
C PRO A 727 1.31 -35.90 46.55
N GLY A 728 0.71 -35.12 47.46
CA GLY A 728 1.01 -33.69 47.68
C GLY A 728 -0.17 -32.72 47.52
N VAL A 729 -1.34 -33.16 47.03
CA VAL A 729 -2.52 -32.28 46.88
C VAL A 729 -2.95 -31.64 48.20
N THR A 730 -2.84 -32.36 49.33
CA THR A 730 -3.18 -31.85 50.67
C THR A 730 -2.29 -30.66 51.09
N GLU A 731 -1.05 -30.58 50.60
CA GLU A 731 -0.13 -29.46 50.87
C GLU A 731 -0.39 -28.24 49.95
N GLN A 732 -1.06 -28.45 48.81
CA GLN A 732 -1.39 -27.40 47.84
C GLN A 732 -2.71 -26.68 48.17
N LEU A 733 -3.64 -27.33 48.90
CA LEU A 733 -4.94 -26.75 49.28
C LEU A 733 -4.83 -25.46 50.13
N PRO A 734 -3.92 -25.33 51.12
CA PRO A 734 -3.72 -24.08 51.85
C PRO A 734 -3.23 -22.94 50.96
N ARG A 735 -2.35 -23.22 49.99
CA ARG A 735 -1.85 -22.21 49.03
C ARG A 735 -2.94 -21.75 48.07
N LEU A 736 -3.78 -22.67 47.61
CA LEU A 736 -4.95 -22.35 46.78
C LEU A 736 -5.94 -21.45 47.53
N ARG A 737 -6.15 -21.71 48.83
CA ARG A 737 -6.97 -20.87 49.69
C ARG A 737 -6.41 -19.46 49.84
N GLU A 738 -5.10 -19.30 49.98
CA GLU A 738 -4.47 -17.97 49.98
C GLU A 738 -4.68 -17.21 48.67
N ILE A 739 -4.57 -17.88 47.53
CA ILE A 739 -4.81 -17.27 46.21
C ILE A 739 -6.27 -16.78 46.10
N PHE A 740 -7.23 -17.57 46.56
CA PHE A 740 -8.64 -17.17 46.57
C PHE A 740 -8.90 -15.93 47.44
N LEU A 741 -8.18 -15.79 48.56
CA LEU A 741 -8.27 -14.62 49.44
C LEU A 741 -7.58 -13.38 48.87
N ARG A 742 -6.55 -13.54 48.03
CA ARG A 742 -5.84 -12.43 47.36
C ARG A 742 -6.64 -11.83 46.20
N HIS A 743 -7.56 -12.60 45.61
CA HIS A 743 -8.35 -12.18 44.45
C HIS A 743 -9.87 -12.26 44.71
N PRO A 744 -10.42 -11.49 45.67
CA PRO A 744 -11.86 -11.53 45.98
C PRO A 744 -12.70 -11.08 44.78
N GLY A 745 -13.86 -11.68 44.58
CA GLY A 745 -14.77 -11.31 43.49
C GLY A 745 -16.18 -11.85 43.64
N VAL A 746 -16.90 -11.95 42.51
CA VAL A 746 -18.33 -12.35 42.45
C VAL A 746 -18.55 -13.72 41.82
N THR A 747 -17.51 -14.34 41.27
CA THR A 747 -17.63 -15.61 40.55
C THR A 747 -17.43 -16.79 41.49
N SER A 748 -18.35 -17.76 41.44
CA SER A 748 -18.30 -18.96 42.29
C SER A 748 -17.27 -19.96 41.79
N VAL A 749 -16.53 -20.57 42.72
CA VAL A 749 -15.52 -21.60 42.43
C VAL A 749 -16.07 -23.00 42.73
N SER A 750 -15.89 -23.93 41.79
CA SER A 750 -16.14 -25.36 41.96
C SER A 750 -14.84 -26.14 41.73
N LEU A 751 -14.62 -27.18 42.54
CA LEU A 751 -13.49 -28.09 42.39
C LEU A 751 -13.95 -29.37 41.71
N THR A 752 -13.21 -29.84 40.72
CA THR A 752 -13.39 -31.15 40.09
C THR A 752 -12.27 -32.05 40.56
N LEU A 753 -12.60 -33.06 41.37
CA LEU A 753 -11.67 -34.03 41.91
C LEU A 753 -11.60 -35.24 40.97
N ARG A 754 -10.43 -35.51 40.42
CA ARG A 754 -10.17 -36.73 39.64
C ARG A 754 -9.41 -37.72 40.52
N MET A 755 -10.12 -38.73 41.01
CA MET A 755 -9.59 -39.73 41.94
C MET A 755 -8.87 -40.89 41.22
N ASP A 756 -9.22 -41.16 39.96
CA ASP A 756 -8.54 -42.14 39.09
C ASP A 756 -8.84 -41.86 37.61
N SER A 757 -8.22 -42.61 36.68
CA SER A 757 -8.33 -42.38 35.23
C SER A 757 -9.77 -42.39 34.69
N ALA A 758 -10.74 -42.94 35.42
CA ALA A 758 -12.14 -43.13 35.02
C ALA A 758 -13.21 -42.45 35.92
N LEU A 759 -12.85 -41.77 37.02
CA LEU A 759 -13.83 -41.13 37.94
C LEU A 759 -13.50 -39.66 38.19
N GLU A 760 -14.37 -38.77 37.70
CA GLU A 760 -14.37 -37.32 38.02
C GLU A 760 -15.59 -37.00 38.89
N ALA A 761 -15.36 -36.35 40.04
CA ALA A 761 -16.41 -35.87 40.95
C ALA A 761 -16.37 -34.34 41.01
N GLU A 762 -17.50 -33.70 40.75
CA GLU A 762 -17.66 -32.24 40.83
C GLU A 762 -18.23 -31.85 42.20
N THR A 763 -17.59 -30.86 42.84
CA THR A 763 -18.09 -30.30 44.09
C THR A 763 -19.11 -29.19 43.84
N ALA A 764 -20.09 -29.08 44.74
CA ALA A 764 -20.97 -27.91 44.81
C ALA A 764 -20.13 -26.62 44.94
N PRO A 765 -20.64 -25.45 44.50
CA PRO A 765 -19.92 -24.19 44.63
C PRO A 765 -19.50 -23.97 46.08
N LEU A 766 -18.24 -23.59 46.29
CA LEU A 766 -17.73 -23.36 47.64
C LEU A 766 -18.51 -22.21 48.30
N PRO A 767 -19.24 -22.45 49.42
CA PRO A 767 -20.28 -21.54 49.92
C PRO A 767 -19.78 -20.17 50.44
N HIS A 768 -18.46 -19.98 50.57
CA HIS A 768 -17.84 -18.75 51.09
C HIS A 768 -16.59 -18.30 50.31
N MET A 769 -16.43 -18.76 49.06
CA MET A 769 -15.26 -18.42 48.25
C MET A 769 -15.68 -17.97 46.86
N THR A 770 -15.62 -16.65 46.65
CA THR A 770 -15.89 -16.00 45.37
C THR A 770 -14.65 -15.24 44.91
N VAL A 771 -14.31 -15.37 43.63
CA VAL A 771 -13.07 -14.85 43.06
C VAL A 771 -13.35 -13.97 41.86
N THR A 772 -12.43 -13.07 41.56
CA THR A 772 -12.42 -12.36 40.27
C THR A 772 -11.51 -13.15 39.33
N PRO A 773 -12.02 -13.74 38.23
CA PRO A 773 -11.23 -14.53 37.29
C PRO A 773 -10.34 -13.61 36.43
N SER A 774 -9.36 -12.98 37.06
CA SER A 774 -8.36 -12.12 36.42
C SER A 774 -7.22 -12.95 35.86
N GLU A 775 -6.44 -12.37 34.95
CA GLU A 775 -5.26 -13.05 34.38
C GLU A 775 -4.21 -13.40 35.45
N ARG A 776 -4.07 -12.56 36.48
CA ARG A 776 -3.18 -12.83 37.62
C ARG A 776 -3.67 -14.00 38.44
N PHE A 777 -4.99 -14.11 38.65
CA PHE A 777 -5.59 -15.24 39.33
C PHE A 777 -5.36 -16.57 38.59
N VAL A 778 -5.53 -16.59 37.27
CA VAL A 778 -5.27 -17.77 36.44
C VAL A 778 -3.80 -18.18 36.52
N ALA A 779 -2.88 -17.23 36.40
CA ALA A 779 -1.44 -17.49 36.49
C ALA A 779 -1.03 -18.04 37.86
N ASP A 780 -1.52 -17.44 38.95
CA ASP A 780 -1.24 -17.88 40.32
C ASP A 780 -1.76 -19.32 40.58
N VAL A 781 -2.94 -19.66 40.05
CA VAL A 781 -3.51 -21.01 40.15
C VAL A 781 -2.71 -22.03 39.34
N GLU A 782 -2.32 -21.68 38.10
CA GLU A 782 -1.53 -22.56 37.24
C GLU A 782 -0.08 -22.73 37.74
N GLU A 783 0.48 -21.78 38.48
CA GLU A 783 1.78 -21.92 39.14
C GLU A 783 1.74 -22.98 40.25
N VAL A 784 0.63 -23.07 41.00
CA VAL A 784 0.47 -24.03 42.10
C VAL A 784 0.04 -25.42 41.63
N LEU A 785 -0.87 -25.50 40.65
CA LEU A 785 -1.49 -26.76 40.23
C LEU A 785 -0.98 -27.29 38.87
N GLY A 786 -0.27 -26.47 38.10
CA GLY A 786 0.17 -26.76 36.74
C GLY A 786 -0.78 -26.21 35.67
N LYS A 787 -0.27 -26.04 34.45
CA LYS A 787 -1.01 -25.47 33.30
C LYS A 787 -2.24 -26.32 32.93
N ARG A 788 -3.33 -25.67 32.48
CA ARG A 788 -4.62 -26.28 32.06
C ARG A 788 -5.45 -26.92 33.18
N THR A 789 -5.21 -26.54 34.44
CA THR A 789 -6.00 -27.01 35.59
C THR A 789 -7.23 -26.16 35.85
N ILE A 790 -7.30 -24.95 35.29
CA ILE A 790 -8.43 -24.04 35.41
C ILE A 790 -9.28 -24.03 34.13
N ILE A 791 -10.60 -24.13 34.31
CA ILE A 791 -11.60 -24.06 33.24
C ILE A 791 -12.56 -22.93 33.62
N LEU A 792 -12.62 -21.90 32.78
CA LEU A 792 -13.53 -20.76 32.93
C LEU A 792 -14.79 -21.05 32.12
N LEU A 793 -15.93 -21.22 32.79
CA LEU A 793 -17.21 -21.43 32.13
C LEU A 793 -18.05 -20.13 32.20
N SER A 794 -18.36 -19.65 30.99
CA SER A 794 -19.28 -18.55 30.65
C SER A 794 -20.75 -18.95 30.79
#